data_AF-A0A954UPP4-F1
#
_entry.id   AF-A0A954UPP4-F1
#
_cell.length_a   1.000
_cell.length_b   1.000
_cell.length_c   1.000
_cell.angle_alpha   90.00
_cell.angle_beta   90.00
_cell.angle_gamma   90.00
#
_symmetry.space_group_name_H-M   'P 1'
#
loop_
_entity.id
_entity.type
_entity.pdbx_description
1 polymer ?
#
loop_
_entity_poly.entity_id
_entity_poly.type
_entity_poly.pdbx_seq_one_letter_code
_entity_poly.pdbx_strand_id
1 'polypeptide(L)'
;MPRRRRLLIGRVHSGISIFVWLVATTFAYGEGTGERTGERPVVRELVEGAPEEVAIDAKRLALASSIIRHAVEDNEIPGAVVLVARRGRVVLQEAFGHRDFDRQQPLRADALFRMASNSKAVTAAGIMLLVDDGKLDLDAPVGKYLPAFDIQPWNQPPVTLRHLLTHTSGLRIPSLFLTPLLPKSDEHPEAPDLRLEVARFAAIGPQHPPGKTYSYNNAGYNILAAVIEQVAGSYQDHLRRRLYEPLGMRDSCNHESAADHSRMSTVMKRQEDGSWKAGWTPGDAPDWPFPRGSGGMVSTARDYALFCQLLLNQGVYDGRQILSEASVREMTRPQADRLSAATAYGLGWKVTEQGGVFSHTGSDGTYVWVDPATEVIGMVLTQTNGATRPRETFRQLVHWSCLDVTAASPLAEASRPADGFYKDLFMSGGKHLTSRKTLPAADALGLAYEYYAGADAARQNQLIIGNPADENGALLYPDGEPRFRLVYVNGGSATDHGKSLTQAGRERLRQHYRAGGSYCGSCAGSFLSGRNVDEAKAPRLGYLHLFPYNTLNTGIQKTKLRHVIPRDSALLRYREFGADFAVDDVYHNNGNWLRIDDDQPLPNVELLARYSHPGHKIDGGAAIWSYQRDGAAGRVVNIGCHPEASPEGEQLALTEACLLHAMDGVAAPELKAVLTLGEPRAMNRRSNDNEPDFARIGDRQYHHFAFDIPADAPPSQVTVRLDCDMPVDLHLFLARESLAIRREADYFDLRDGANKTFHRQLEPGRWHVSVHCATTVTTINDPDAGFHRHVGDRSVLNGVPYTISVQLD
;
A
#
# COMPACT_ATOMS: atom_id res chain seq x y z
N MET A 1 1.83 -69.61 61.22
CA MET A 1 2.84 -70.56 60.76
C MET A 1 2.24 -71.92 60.48
N PRO A 2 1.13 -72.07 59.73
CA PRO A 2 0.27 -71.13 58.98
C PRO A 2 0.90 -70.03 58.11
N ARG A 3 0.21 -69.38 57.18
CA ARG A 3 -1.12 -68.78 57.29
C ARG A 3 -1.69 -68.72 55.86
N ARG A 4 -2.88 -69.26 55.60
CA ARG A 4 -4.20 -68.63 55.89
C ARG A 4 -4.28 -67.27 55.17
N ARG A 5 -5.33 -66.84 54.48
CA ARG A 5 -6.76 -67.18 54.46
C ARG A 5 -7.39 -66.13 53.50
N ARG A 6 -8.41 -66.51 52.71
CA ARG A 6 -9.81 -66.02 52.73
C ARG A 6 -10.15 -64.61 52.23
N LEU A 7 -11.29 -64.61 51.51
CA LEU A 7 -12.49 -63.74 51.58
C LEU A 7 -12.27 -62.21 51.50
N LEU A 8 -12.81 -61.46 50.55
CA LEU A 8 -14.23 -61.26 50.15
C LEU A 8 -15.10 -60.70 51.31
N ILE A 9 -15.93 -59.70 50.98
CA ILE A 9 -16.78 -58.81 51.82
C ILE A 9 -16.10 -57.45 52.06
N GLY A 10 -16.61 -56.29 51.65
CA GLY A 10 -17.91 -55.94 51.06
C GLY A 10 -18.51 -54.75 51.81
N ARG A 11 -18.84 -53.69 51.04
CA ARG A 11 -19.88 -52.65 51.31
C ARG A 11 -19.52 -51.58 52.38
N VAL A 12 -19.88 -50.29 52.27
CA VAL A 12 -20.77 -49.54 51.36
C VAL A 12 -20.57 -48.01 51.53
N HIS A 13 -20.67 -47.30 50.41
CA HIS A 13 -21.15 -45.92 50.14
C HIS A 13 -20.35 -44.63 50.47
N SER A 14 -20.32 -43.82 49.39
CA SER A 14 -20.38 -42.35 49.24
C SER A 14 -19.15 -41.46 49.50
N GLY A 15 -18.69 -40.81 48.41
CA GLY A 15 -18.36 -39.37 48.43
C GLY A 15 -16.93 -38.93 48.06
N ILE A 16 -16.77 -38.34 46.87
CA ILE A 16 -16.11 -37.04 46.58
C ILE A 16 -14.54 -36.89 46.64
N SER A 17 -13.99 -36.54 45.46
CA SER A 17 -12.93 -35.56 45.08
C SER A 17 -11.41 -35.65 45.40
N ILE A 18 -10.64 -35.65 44.28
CA ILE A 18 -9.44 -34.86 43.84
C ILE A 18 -8.12 -34.79 44.68
N PHE A 19 -6.97 -34.98 43.97
CA PHE A 19 -5.70 -34.17 43.88
C PHE A 19 -4.32 -34.93 43.98
N VAL A 20 -3.60 -34.97 42.83
CA VAL A 20 -2.17 -34.63 42.47
C VAL A 20 -0.93 -35.10 43.29
N TRP A 21 0.09 -35.63 42.58
CA TRP A 21 1.55 -35.26 42.48
C TRP A 21 2.33 -36.42 41.79
N LEU A 22 3.11 -36.31 40.68
CA LEU A 22 4.34 -35.58 40.29
C LEU A 22 5.64 -36.09 40.95
N VAL A 23 6.54 -36.72 40.19
CA VAL A 23 8.01 -36.74 40.44
C VAL A 23 8.76 -36.73 39.10
N ALA A 24 9.78 -35.87 39.05
CA ALA A 24 10.61 -35.49 37.92
C ALA A 24 11.82 -36.41 37.69
N THR A 25 12.44 -36.30 36.50
CA THR A 25 13.88 -36.54 36.35
C THR A 25 14.45 -35.59 35.31
N THR A 26 15.42 -34.78 35.73
CA THR A 26 16.18 -33.80 34.93
C THR A 26 17.46 -34.41 34.36
N PHE A 27 17.75 -34.12 33.09
CA PHE A 27 19.12 -33.97 32.58
C PHE A 27 19.16 -32.71 31.71
N ALA A 28 20.22 -31.91 31.87
CA ALA A 28 20.41 -30.61 31.26
C ALA A 28 21.50 -30.60 30.18
N TYR A 29 21.39 -29.58 29.32
CA TYR A 29 22.35 -28.97 28.38
C TYR A 29 22.35 -29.38 26.88
N GLY A 30 22.12 -28.35 26.05
CA GLY A 30 22.35 -28.31 24.60
C GLY A 30 21.52 -27.19 23.94
N GLU A 31 22.08 -25.99 23.84
CA GLU A 31 21.46 -24.80 23.21
C GLU A 31 21.11 -25.00 21.73
N GLY A 32 19.99 -24.42 21.28
CA GLY A 32 19.75 -24.14 19.86
C GLY A 32 18.29 -24.22 19.41
N THR A 33 17.75 -23.06 19.03
CA THR A 33 16.46 -22.81 18.34
C THR A 33 15.19 -22.84 19.20
N GLY A 34 14.61 -21.66 19.41
CA GLY A 34 13.32 -21.50 20.06
C GLY A 34 12.18 -21.90 19.12
N GLU A 35 11.61 -23.09 19.33
CA GLU A 35 10.27 -23.42 18.85
C GLU A 35 9.23 -22.74 19.75
N ARG A 36 8.37 -21.91 19.15
CA ARG A 36 7.15 -21.41 19.82
C ARG A 36 6.23 -22.61 20.08
N THR A 37 5.83 -22.79 21.34
CA THR A 37 4.82 -23.75 21.78
C THR A 37 3.50 -23.56 21.02
N GLY A 38 3.03 -24.61 20.33
CA GLY A 38 1.86 -24.59 19.46
C GLY A 38 0.53 -24.56 20.22
N GLU A 39 -0.18 -23.44 20.11
CA GLU A 39 -1.65 -23.43 20.21
C GLU A 39 -2.24 -23.97 18.90
N ARG A 40 -3.27 -24.83 18.98
CA ARG A 40 -4.02 -25.27 17.80
C ARG A 40 -4.68 -24.05 17.13
N PRO A 41 -4.73 -23.97 15.79
CA PRO A 41 -5.41 -22.86 15.12
C PRO A 41 -6.86 -22.78 15.58
N VAL A 42 -7.33 -21.57 15.82
CA VAL A 42 -8.76 -21.32 16.01
C VAL A 42 -9.44 -21.59 14.66
N VAL A 43 -10.29 -22.61 14.58
CA VAL A 43 -11.09 -22.89 13.38
C VAL A 43 -12.15 -21.81 13.25
N ARG A 44 -12.15 -21.08 12.12
CA ARG A 44 -13.08 -19.98 11.89
C ARG A 44 -13.89 -20.17 10.62
N GLU A 45 -15.20 -19.99 10.73
CA GLU A 45 -16.06 -19.82 9.58
C GLU A 45 -15.96 -18.39 9.03
N LEU A 46 -16.21 -18.25 7.73
CA LEU A 46 -16.09 -16.98 7.04
C LEU A 46 -17.42 -16.23 7.10
N VAL A 47 -17.46 -15.17 7.89
CA VAL A 47 -18.65 -14.36 8.16
C VAL A 47 -18.38 -12.89 7.81
N GLU A 48 -19.41 -12.08 7.59
CA GLU A 48 -19.20 -10.63 7.45
C GLU A 48 -18.80 -10.02 8.81
N GLY A 49 -18.06 -8.90 8.77
CA GLY A 49 -17.62 -8.18 9.96
C GLY A 49 -17.07 -6.80 9.65
N ALA A 50 -16.78 -6.04 10.70
CA ALA A 50 -16.13 -4.74 10.58
C ALA A 50 -14.60 -4.87 10.67
N PRO A 51 -13.82 -4.01 9.98
CA PRO A 51 -12.35 -4.03 10.03
C PRO A 51 -11.79 -4.03 11.46
N GLU A 52 -12.42 -3.29 12.36
CA GLU A 52 -12.00 -3.11 13.75
C GLU A 52 -12.12 -4.41 14.56
N GLU A 53 -13.12 -5.26 14.28
CA GLU A 53 -13.33 -6.55 14.96
C GLU A 53 -12.15 -7.51 14.77
N VAL A 54 -11.40 -7.32 13.69
CA VAL A 54 -10.27 -8.15 13.32
C VAL A 54 -8.99 -7.35 13.24
N ALA A 55 -8.90 -6.23 13.95
CA ALA A 55 -7.68 -5.45 14.07
C ALA A 55 -7.09 -5.01 12.70
N ILE A 56 -7.97 -4.65 11.76
CA ILE A 56 -7.59 -3.98 10.51
C ILE A 56 -7.88 -2.47 10.65
N ASP A 57 -6.92 -1.65 10.27
CA ASP A 57 -7.11 -0.20 10.13
C ASP A 57 -8.10 0.10 8.97
N ALA A 58 -9.32 0.50 9.33
CA ALA A 58 -10.38 0.78 8.38
C ALA A 58 -10.03 1.88 7.37
N LYS A 59 -9.17 2.84 7.72
CA LYS A 59 -8.80 3.94 6.82
C LYS A 59 -7.81 3.47 5.77
N ARG A 60 -6.82 2.67 6.16
CA ARG A 60 -5.90 2.04 5.20
C ARG A 60 -6.62 1.06 4.29
N LEU A 61 -7.58 0.31 4.83
CA LEU A 61 -8.44 -0.56 4.04
C LEU A 61 -9.31 0.23 3.05
N ALA A 62 -9.89 1.35 3.47
CA ALA A 62 -10.63 2.26 2.59
C ALA A 62 -9.72 2.91 1.53
N LEU A 63 -8.48 3.27 1.89
CA LEU A 63 -7.48 3.75 0.94
C LEU A 63 -7.15 2.68 -0.10
N ALA A 64 -6.98 1.42 0.31
CA ALA A 64 -6.78 0.30 -0.59
C ALA A 64 -7.96 0.19 -1.58
N SER A 65 -9.20 0.17 -1.07
CA SER A 65 -10.43 0.19 -1.88
C SER A 65 -10.45 1.37 -2.87
N SER A 66 -10.06 2.57 -2.43
CA SER A 66 -10.06 3.78 -3.27
C SER A 66 -9.06 3.73 -4.44
N ILE A 67 -7.91 3.08 -4.28
CA ILE A 67 -6.94 2.94 -5.37
C ILE A 67 -7.51 2.12 -6.52
N ILE A 68 -8.26 1.06 -6.20
CA ILE A 68 -8.95 0.26 -7.21
C ILE A 68 -10.07 1.08 -7.87
N ARG A 69 -10.83 1.82 -7.08
CA ARG A 69 -11.89 2.72 -7.58
C ARG A 69 -11.32 3.76 -8.56
N HIS A 70 -10.25 4.46 -8.19
CA HIS A 70 -9.60 5.44 -9.07
C HIS A 70 -9.03 4.79 -10.32
N ALA A 71 -8.43 3.60 -10.23
CA ALA A 71 -7.96 2.89 -11.41
C ALA A 71 -9.11 2.55 -12.39
N VAL A 72 -10.32 2.34 -11.89
CA VAL A 72 -11.52 2.20 -12.74
C VAL A 72 -11.97 3.54 -13.31
N GLU A 73 -12.05 4.59 -12.50
CA GLU A 73 -12.47 5.95 -12.90
C GLU A 73 -11.51 6.57 -13.95
N ASP A 74 -10.21 6.32 -13.81
CA ASP A 74 -9.16 6.75 -14.74
C ASP A 74 -9.04 5.83 -15.97
N ASN A 75 -9.93 4.84 -16.11
CA ASN A 75 -9.96 3.86 -17.20
C ASN A 75 -8.66 3.02 -17.33
N GLU A 76 -7.90 2.90 -16.24
CA GLU A 76 -6.72 2.01 -16.17
C GLU A 76 -7.13 0.54 -16.10
N ILE A 77 -8.33 0.25 -15.61
CA ILE A 77 -9.02 -1.05 -15.65
C ILE A 77 -10.52 -0.83 -15.87
N PRO A 78 -11.26 -1.75 -16.51
CA PRO A 78 -12.68 -1.59 -16.83
C PRO A 78 -13.60 -1.85 -15.62
N GLY A 79 -13.11 -2.62 -14.66
CA GLY A 79 -13.84 -3.01 -13.46
C GLY A 79 -13.00 -3.93 -12.56
N ALA A 80 -13.43 -4.07 -11.31
CA ALA A 80 -12.81 -4.97 -10.36
C ALA A 80 -13.77 -5.40 -9.25
N VAL A 81 -13.62 -6.63 -8.77
CA VAL A 81 -14.09 -7.05 -7.44
C VAL A 81 -12.88 -7.22 -6.54
N VAL A 82 -12.93 -6.61 -5.36
CA VAL A 82 -11.94 -6.82 -4.30
C VAL A 82 -12.57 -7.50 -3.11
N LEU A 83 -11.79 -8.35 -2.43
CA LEU A 83 -12.18 -8.96 -1.17
C LEU A 83 -11.01 -8.96 -0.20
N VAL A 84 -11.26 -8.57 1.05
CA VAL A 84 -10.33 -8.74 2.16
C VAL A 84 -11.07 -9.43 3.29
N ALA A 85 -10.49 -10.53 3.75
CA ALA A 85 -10.91 -11.20 4.96
C ALA A 85 -9.72 -11.32 5.91
N ARG A 86 -9.98 -11.24 7.21
CA ARG A 86 -8.98 -11.53 8.22
C ARG A 86 -9.65 -12.25 9.37
N ARG A 87 -8.98 -13.24 9.96
CA ARG A 87 -9.46 -13.86 11.21
C ARG A 87 -10.91 -14.37 11.10
N GLY A 88 -11.27 -14.93 9.94
CA GLY A 88 -12.61 -15.45 9.65
C GLY A 88 -13.68 -14.40 9.34
N ARG A 89 -13.33 -13.11 9.24
CA ARG A 89 -14.28 -12.04 8.91
C ARG A 89 -13.95 -11.43 7.56
N VAL A 90 -14.91 -11.40 6.65
CA VAL A 90 -14.86 -10.53 5.45
C VAL A 90 -15.15 -9.12 5.91
N VAL A 91 -14.19 -8.23 5.68
CA VAL A 91 -14.24 -6.82 6.13
C VAL A 91 -14.27 -5.83 4.97
N LEU A 92 -14.01 -6.33 3.76
CA LEU A 92 -14.16 -5.59 2.51
C LEU A 92 -14.62 -6.56 1.43
N GLN A 93 -15.73 -6.24 0.77
CA GLN A 93 -16.13 -6.85 -0.49
C GLN A 93 -16.83 -5.80 -1.35
N GLU A 94 -16.09 -5.21 -2.29
CA GLU A 94 -16.59 -4.12 -3.14
C GLU A 94 -16.43 -4.48 -4.62
N ALA A 95 -17.30 -3.91 -5.45
CA ALA A 95 -17.28 -4.03 -6.90
C ALA A 95 -17.27 -2.64 -7.55
N PHE A 96 -16.44 -2.47 -8.56
CA PHE A 96 -16.25 -1.22 -9.29
C PHE A 96 -16.38 -1.45 -10.79
N GLY A 97 -16.87 -0.44 -11.51
CA GLY A 97 -16.89 -0.43 -12.97
C GLY A 97 -17.89 -1.41 -13.57
N HIS A 98 -17.49 -2.02 -14.68
CA HIS A 98 -18.41 -2.76 -15.54
C HIS A 98 -18.00 -4.22 -15.71
N ARG A 99 -18.98 -5.13 -15.69
CA ARG A 99 -18.79 -6.54 -16.05
C ARG A 99 -18.70 -6.76 -17.56
N ASP A 100 -19.31 -5.84 -18.31
CA ASP A 100 -19.24 -5.75 -19.76
C ASP A 100 -19.03 -4.27 -20.08
N PHE A 101 -17.78 -3.94 -20.42
CA PHE A 101 -17.36 -2.56 -20.64
C PHE A 101 -18.04 -1.94 -21.87
N ASP A 102 -18.23 -2.71 -22.94
CA ASP A 102 -18.84 -2.21 -24.17
C ASP A 102 -20.34 -1.96 -23.97
N ARG A 103 -21.02 -2.82 -23.18
CA ARG A 103 -22.45 -2.66 -22.86
C ARG A 103 -22.73 -1.82 -21.62
N GLN A 104 -21.69 -1.29 -20.97
CA GLN A 104 -21.79 -0.49 -19.73
C GLN A 104 -22.62 -1.18 -18.64
N GLN A 105 -22.52 -2.51 -18.52
CA GLN A 105 -23.27 -3.25 -17.50
C GLN A 105 -22.49 -3.24 -16.18
N PRO A 106 -23.10 -2.83 -15.05
CA PRO A 106 -22.37 -2.68 -13.79
C PRO A 106 -21.85 -4.02 -13.28
N LEU A 107 -20.62 -4.00 -12.75
CA LEU A 107 -20.05 -5.14 -12.04
C LEU A 107 -20.68 -5.28 -10.65
N ARG A 108 -20.86 -6.51 -10.19
CA ARG A 108 -21.43 -6.82 -8.88
C ARG A 108 -20.47 -7.63 -8.05
N ALA A 109 -20.58 -7.54 -6.72
CA ALA A 109 -19.74 -8.26 -5.77
C ALA A 109 -19.88 -9.79 -5.87
N ASP A 110 -21.00 -10.29 -6.39
CA ASP A 110 -21.35 -11.70 -6.62
C ASP A 110 -21.10 -12.17 -8.07
N ALA A 111 -20.36 -11.37 -8.87
CA ALA A 111 -20.01 -11.70 -10.24
C ALA A 111 -19.07 -12.91 -10.34
N LEU A 112 -19.19 -13.63 -11.45
CA LEU A 112 -18.39 -14.82 -11.75
C LEU A 112 -17.19 -14.45 -12.61
N PHE A 113 -16.03 -14.97 -12.23
CA PHE A 113 -14.74 -14.70 -12.85
C PHE A 113 -14.14 -15.99 -13.41
N ARG A 114 -13.55 -15.88 -14.61
CA ARG A 114 -12.62 -16.90 -15.11
C ARG A 114 -11.36 -16.80 -14.25
N MET A 115 -11.18 -17.76 -13.35
CA MET A 115 -10.08 -17.71 -12.38
C MET A 115 -8.72 -17.98 -13.03
N ALA A 116 -8.72 -18.49 -14.27
CA ALA A 116 -7.53 -18.84 -15.01
C ALA A 116 -6.58 -19.63 -14.10
N SER A 117 -5.29 -19.27 -14.04
CA SER A 117 -4.29 -20.05 -13.32
C SER A 117 -4.50 -20.21 -11.80
N ASN A 118 -5.38 -19.45 -11.15
CA ASN A 118 -5.80 -19.75 -9.78
C ASN A 118 -6.45 -21.16 -9.65
N SER A 119 -6.97 -21.73 -10.76
CA SER A 119 -7.44 -23.13 -10.83
C SER A 119 -6.41 -24.17 -10.38
N LYS A 120 -5.11 -23.85 -10.48
CA LYS A 120 -4.02 -24.76 -10.14
C LYS A 120 -4.01 -25.11 -8.66
N ALA A 121 -4.22 -24.13 -7.79
CA ALA A 121 -4.30 -24.34 -6.35
C ALA A 121 -5.43 -25.33 -5.98
N VAL A 122 -6.57 -25.22 -6.66
CA VAL A 122 -7.72 -26.11 -6.46
C VAL A 122 -7.48 -27.50 -7.05
N THR A 123 -6.83 -27.58 -8.22
CA THR A 123 -6.40 -28.87 -8.80
C THR A 123 -5.44 -29.60 -7.85
N ALA A 124 -4.49 -28.86 -7.26
CA ALA A 124 -3.57 -29.40 -6.28
C ALA A 124 -4.29 -29.92 -5.03
N ALA A 125 -5.29 -29.18 -4.51
CA ALA A 125 -6.16 -29.68 -3.44
C ALA A 125 -6.88 -30.99 -3.84
N GLY A 126 -7.38 -31.08 -5.08
CA GLY A 126 -7.97 -32.29 -5.64
C GLY A 126 -7.04 -33.51 -5.61
N ILE A 127 -5.75 -33.31 -5.93
CA ILE A 127 -4.71 -34.34 -5.80
C ILE A 127 -4.49 -34.69 -4.33
N MET A 128 -4.33 -33.69 -3.45
CA MET A 128 -4.07 -33.93 -2.03
C MET A 128 -5.21 -34.66 -1.32
N LEU A 129 -6.47 -34.43 -1.71
CA LEU A 129 -7.62 -35.20 -1.24
C LEU A 129 -7.48 -36.70 -1.55
N LEU A 130 -6.92 -37.05 -2.71
CA LEU A 130 -6.66 -38.45 -3.07
C LEU A 130 -5.41 -39.00 -2.38
N VAL A 131 -4.45 -38.15 -2.01
CA VAL A 131 -3.31 -38.53 -1.16
C VAL A 131 -3.78 -38.82 0.26
N ASP A 132 -4.64 -37.98 0.83
CA ASP A 132 -5.27 -38.20 2.14
C ASP A 132 -6.08 -39.50 2.17
N ASP A 133 -6.77 -39.84 1.07
CA ASP A 133 -7.46 -41.13 0.88
C ASP A 133 -6.51 -42.34 0.71
N GLY A 134 -5.19 -42.12 0.60
CA GLY A 134 -4.20 -43.17 0.31
C GLY A 134 -4.24 -43.71 -1.12
N LYS A 135 -4.92 -43.03 -2.05
CA LYS A 135 -5.08 -43.44 -3.45
C LYS A 135 -3.97 -42.92 -4.35
N LEU A 136 -3.37 -41.79 -4.00
CA LEU A 136 -2.22 -41.21 -4.68
C LEU A 136 -1.03 -41.11 -3.74
N ASP A 137 0.15 -41.21 -4.35
CA ASP A 137 1.45 -40.96 -3.74
C ASP A 137 2.14 -39.88 -4.58
N LEU A 138 2.54 -38.79 -3.92
CA LEU A 138 3.17 -37.62 -4.54
C LEU A 138 4.49 -37.97 -5.24
N ASP A 139 5.22 -38.92 -4.68
CA ASP A 139 6.56 -39.29 -5.15
C ASP A 139 6.54 -40.49 -6.10
N ALA A 140 5.36 -41.03 -6.38
CA ALA A 140 5.19 -42.06 -7.40
C ALA A 140 5.31 -41.48 -8.84
N PRO A 141 5.83 -42.27 -9.80
CA PRO A 141 5.88 -41.87 -11.20
C PRO A 141 4.48 -41.60 -11.78
N VAL A 142 4.36 -40.61 -12.67
CA VAL A 142 3.10 -40.30 -13.37
C VAL A 142 2.56 -41.53 -14.11
N GLY A 143 3.44 -42.32 -14.72
CA GLY A 143 3.12 -43.56 -15.45
C GLY A 143 2.34 -44.60 -14.63
N LYS A 144 2.48 -44.58 -13.29
CA LYS A 144 1.73 -45.46 -12.38
C LYS A 144 0.23 -45.21 -12.46
N TYR A 145 -0.18 -43.96 -12.65
CA TYR A 145 -1.59 -43.56 -12.69
C TYR A 145 -2.07 -43.39 -14.13
N LEU A 146 -1.21 -42.92 -15.03
CA LEU A 146 -1.52 -42.74 -16.45
C LEU A 146 -0.54 -43.58 -17.29
N PRO A 147 -0.90 -44.82 -17.68
CA PRO A 147 0.02 -45.75 -18.36
C PRO A 147 0.67 -45.21 -19.63
N ALA A 148 0.05 -44.27 -20.33
CA ALA A 148 0.65 -43.58 -21.49
C ALA A 148 1.98 -42.88 -21.17
N PHE A 149 2.23 -42.54 -19.90
CA PHE A 149 3.44 -41.89 -19.41
C PHE A 149 4.47 -42.87 -18.82
N ASP A 150 4.21 -44.19 -18.83
CA ASP A 150 5.20 -45.21 -18.43
C ASP A 150 6.13 -45.57 -19.60
N ILE A 151 6.74 -44.54 -20.18
CA ILE A 151 7.63 -44.64 -21.34
C ILE A 151 8.82 -43.71 -21.19
N GLN A 152 9.87 -43.91 -22.00
CA GLN A 152 10.93 -42.91 -22.15
C GLN A 152 10.41 -41.65 -22.87
N PRO A 153 10.84 -40.44 -22.48
CA PRO A 153 11.78 -40.12 -21.41
C PRO A 153 11.12 -39.83 -20.04
N TRP A 154 9.85 -40.19 -19.84
CA TRP A 154 9.11 -39.92 -18.60
C TRP A 154 9.49 -40.79 -17.41
N ASN A 155 9.95 -42.03 -17.65
CA ASN A 155 10.28 -42.98 -16.59
C ASN A 155 11.79 -43.11 -16.29
N GLN A 156 12.70 -42.37 -16.95
CA GLN A 156 14.14 -42.32 -16.59
C GLN A 156 14.76 -40.90 -16.68
N PRO A 157 15.08 -40.25 -15.55
CA PRO A 157 14.53 -40.55 -14.22
C PRO A 157 13.02 -40.21 -14.20
N PRO A 158 12.22 -40.86 -13.34
CA PRO A 158 10.77 -40.72 -13.38
C PRO A 158 10.29 -39.30 -13.06
N VAL A 159 9.37 -38.77 -13.87
CA VAL A 159 8.53 -37.61 -13.52
C VAL A 159 7.50 -38.07 -12.49
N THR A 160 7.36 -37.37 -11.37
CA THR A 160 6.44 -37.70 -10.27
C THR A 160 5.29 -36.69 -10.22
N LEU A 161 4.24 -36.98 -9.45
CA LEU A 161 3.17 -36.00 -9.23
C LEU A 161 3.68 -34.73 -8.54
N ARG A 162 4.62 -34.87 -7.58
CA ARG A 162 5.29 -33.74 -6.93
C ARG A 162 5.97 -32.85 -7.96
N HIS A 163 6.71 -33.43 -8.89
CA HIS A 163 7.37 -32.66 -9.97
C HIS A 163 6.39 -31.85 -10.81
N LEU A 164 5.19 -32.36 -11.10
CA LEU A 164 4.16 -31.63 -11.83
C LEU A 164 3.57 -30.48 -10.99
N LEU A 165 3.24 -30.76 -9.72
CA LEU A 165 2.67 -29.78 -8.80
C LEU A 165 3.60 -28.59 -8.55
N THR A 166 4.91 -28.83 -8.51
CA THR A 166 5.94 -27.81 -8.24
C THR A 166 6.52 -27.14 -9.49
N HIS A 167 6.01 -27.47 -10.69
CA HIS A 167 6.57 -27.01 -11.97
C HIS A 167 8.05 -27.38 -12.18
N THR A 168 8.51 -28.49 -11.60
CA THR A 168 9.88 -28.98 -11.74
C THR A 168 9.98 -30.28 -12.53
N SER A 169 8.98 -30.58 -13.37
CA SER A 169 8.95 -31.80 -14.19
C SER A 169 9.95 -31.83 -15.33
N GLY A 170 10.57 -30.69 -15.67
CA GLY A 170 11.45 -30.58 -16.84
C GLY A 170 10.69 -30.36 -18.16
N LEU A 171 9.36 -30.27 -18.13
CA LEU A 171 8.54 -29.96 -19.30
C LEU A 171 8.80 -28.53 -19.81
N ARG A 172 8.73 -28.37 -21.13
CA ARG A 172 8.83 -27.09 -21.85
C ARG A 172 7.75 -26.99 -22.93
N ILE A 173 6.56 -27.48 -22.63
CA ILE A 173 5.41 -27.41 -23.53
C ILE A 173 4.77 -26.02 -23.36
N PRO A 174 4.84 -25.13 -24.37
CA PRO A 174 4.35 -23.76 -24.23
C PRO A 174 2.82 -23.65 -24.36
N SER A 175 2.19 -24.63 -25.00
CA SER A 175 0.74 -24.65 -25.23
C SER A 175 -0.05 -25.26 -24.07
N LEU A 176 -1.34 -24.92 -23.97
CA LEU A 176 -2.25 -25.56 -23.01
C LEU A 176 -2.51 -27.03 -23.38
N PHE A 177 -2.71 -27.29 -24.68
CA PHE A 177 -2.85 -28.59 -25.33
C PHE A 177 -2.16 -28.54 -26.70
N LEU A 178 -1.92 -29.70 -27.31
CA LEU A 178 -1.39 -29.74 -28.68
C LEU A 178 -2.50 -29.44 -29.68
N THR A 179 -2.22 -28.58 -30.66
CA THR A 179 -3.19 -28.19 -31.69
C THR A 179 -2.78 -28.77 -33.06
N PRO A 180 -3.76 -29.17 -33.90
CA PRO A 180 -5.18 -29.29 -33.60
C PRO A 180 -5.45 -30.36 -32.51
N LEU A 181 -6.61 -30.23 -31.86
CA LEU A 181 -7.13 -31.27 -30.96
C LEU A 181 -7.44 -32.54 -31.76
N LEU A 182 -7.46 -33.68 -31.07
CA LEU A 182 -7.81 -34.97 -31.64
C LEU A 182 -9.27 -34.93 -32.13
N PRO A 183 -9.52 -35.21 -33.42
CA PRO A 183 -10.88 -35.28 -33.92
C PRO A 183 -11.56 -36.56 -33.44
N LYS A 184 -12.90 -36.57 -33.45
CA LYS A 184 -13.68 -37.80 -33.27
C LYS A 184 -13.30 -38.83 -34.34
N SER A 185 -13.17 -40.07 -33.90
CA SER A 185 -12.97 -41.24 -34.76
C SER A 185 -13.78 -42.42 -34.23
N ASP A 186 -13.85 -43.51 -35.00
CA ASP A 186 -14.47 -44.74 -34.52
C ASP A 186 -13.76 -45.31 -33.28
N GLU A 187 -12.45 -45.06 -33.16
CA GLU A 187 -11.62 -45.47 -32.01
C GLU A 187 -11.81 -44.55 -30.79
N HIS A 188 -12.03 -43.26 -31.03
CA HIS A 188 -12.20 -42.23 -29.99
C HIS A 188 -13.45 -41.36 -30.26
N PRO A 189 -14.67 -41.91 -30.07
CA PRO A 189 -15.91 -41.18 -30.33
C PRO A 189 -16.13 -40.01 -29.34
N GLU A 190 -15.52 -40.08 -28.17
CA GLU A 190 -15.52 -39.04 -27.14
C GLU A 190 -14.55 -37.87 -27.42
N ALA A 191 -13.67 -37.98 -28.41
CA ALA A 191 -12.68 -36.95 -28.69
C ALA A 191 -13.31 -35.60 -29.13
N PRO A 192 -12.65 -34.48 -28.87
CA PRO A 192 -11.48 -34.35 -27.99
C PRO A 192 -11.90 -34.44 -26.51
N ASP A 193 -11.08 -35.11 -25.70
CA ASP A 193 -11.30 -35.39 -24.28
C ASP A 193 -10.02 -35.09 -23.47
N LEU A 194 -10.16 -34.72 -22.19
CA LEU A 194 -9.01 -34.33 -21.35
C LEU A 194 -7.92 -35.42 -21.32
N ARG A 195 -8.27 -36.69 -21.08
CA ARG A 195 -7.27 -37.77 -20.96
C ARG A 195 -6.63 -38.08 -22.30
N LEU A 196 -7.41 -38.08 -23.37
CA LEU A 196 -6.89 -38.27 -24.74
C LEU A 196 -5.90 -37.17 -25.13
N GLU A 197 -6.24 -35.90 -24.86
CA GLU A 197 -5.37 -34.78 -25.19
C GLU A 197 -4.10 -34.73 -24.33
N VAL A 198 -4.23 -35.06 -23.04
CA VAL A 198 -3.10 -35.18 -22.14
C VAL A 198 -2.15 -36.31 -22.56
N ALA A 199 -2.67 -37.47 -22.97
CA ALA A 199 -1.84 -38.61 -23.38
C ALA A 199 -0.89 -38.25 -24.53
N ARG A 200 -1.24 -37.28 -25.38
CA ARG A 200 -0.38 -36.81 -26.47
C ARG A 200 0.90 -36.12 -25.96
N PHE A 201 0.93 -35.59 -24.74
CA PHE A 201 2.15 -35.05 -24.14
C PHE A 201 3.20 -36.13 -23.85
N ALA A 202 2.80 -37.40 -23.76
CA ALA A 202 3.72 -38.52 -23.54
C ALA A 202 4.81 -38.57 -24.61
N ALA A 203 4.47 -38.29 -25.87
CA ALA A 203 5.39 -38.29 -27.01
C ALA A 203 6.43 -37.14 -26.99
N ILE A 204 6.22 -36.10 -26.18
CA ILE A 204 7.15 -34.95 -26.06
C ILE A 204 8.14 -35.16 -24.93
N GLY A 205 7.61 -35.46 -23.73
CA GLY A 205 8.42 -35.71 -22.54
C GLY A 205 9.15 -34.50 -21.94
N PRO A 206 9.81 -34.71 -20.78
CA PRO A 206 10.66 -33.70 -20.15
C PRO A 206 11.89 -33.39 -21.00
N GLN A 207 12.21 -32.10 -21.17
CA GLN A 207 13.43 -31.65 -21.87
C GLN A 207 14.64 -31.50 -20.93
N HIS A 208 14.39 -31.45 -19.62
CA HIS A 208 15.42 -31.41 -18.59
C HIS A 208 15.15 -32.50 -17.56
N PRO A 209 16.17 -32.99 -16.83
CA PRO A 209 15.95 -33.95 -15.77
C PRO A 209 14.93 -33.42 -14.73
N PRO A 210 13.90 -34.22 -14.40
CA PRO A 210 12.94 -33.89 -13.35
C PRO A 210 13.62 -33.49 -12.03
N GLY A 211 13.05 -32.48 -11.36
CA GLY A 211 13.55 -31.90 -10.11
C GLY A 211 14.72 -30.92 -10.26
N LYS A 212 15.34 -30.79 -11.45
CA LYS A 212 16.55 -29.97 -11.64
C LYS A 212 16.29 -28.55 -12.13
N THR A 213 15.15 -28.28 -12.74
CA THR A 213 14.81 -26.93 -13.25
C THR A 213 13.36 -26.59 -12.94
N TYR A 214 13.10 -25.32 -12.67
CA TYR A 214 11.74 -24.78 -12.56
C TYR A 214 11.29 -24.21 -13.91
N SER A 215 10.09 -24.58 -14.35
CA SER A 215 9.44 -23.99 -15.52
C SER A 215 7.94 -24.09 -15.37
N TYR A 216 7.29 -22.94 -15.17
CA TYR A 216 5.84 -22.86 -15.07
C TYR A 216 5.17 -23.46 -16.31
N ASN A 217 4.44 -24.56 -16.13
CA ASN A 217 3.97 -25.37 -17.24
C ASN A 217 2.50 -25.80 -17.08
N ASN A 218 1.66 -25.39 -18.02
CA ASN A 218 0.22 -25.69 -17.99
C ASN A 218 -0.09 -27.16 -18.29
N ALA A 219 0.67 -27.79 -19.19
CA ALA A 219 0.49 -29.21 -19.53
C ALA A 219 0.64 -30.08 -18.28
N GLY A 220 1.57 -29.76 -17.38
CA GLY A 220 1.74 -30.45 -16.11
C GLY A 220 0.48 -30.47 -15.23
N TYR A 221 -0.23 -29.34 -15.14
CA TYR A 221 -1.49 -29.27 -14.39
C TYR A 221 -2.67 -29.93 -15.11
N ASN A 222 -2.66 -29.97 -16.44
CA ASN A 222 -3.66 -30.74 -17.18
C ASN A 222 -3.43 -32.25 -16.99
N ILE A 223 -2.17 -32.71 -16.91
CA ILE A 223 -1.83 -34.08 -16.53
C ILE A 223 -2.36 -34.40 -15.13
N LEU A 224 -2.21 -33.51 -14.15
CA LEU A 224 -2.77 -33.71 -12.80
C LEU A 224 -4.30 -33.84 -12.82
N ALA A 225 -5.00 -33.03 -13.62
CA ALA A 225 -6.44 -33.18 -13.79
C ALA A 225 -6.83 -34.54 -14.41
N ALA A 226 -6.08 -35.02 -15.41
CA ALA A 226 -6.26 -36.36 -15.98
C ALA A 226 -5.97 -37.48 -14.97
N VAL A 227 -4.99 -37.31 -14.06
CA VAL A 227 -4.75 -38.25 -12.95
C VAL A 227 -5.97 -38.32 -12.02
N ILE A 228 -6.54 -37.18 -11.64
CA ILE A 228 -7.78 -37.15 -10.83
C ILE A 228 -8.90 -37.87 -11.58
N GLU A 229 -9.11 -37.57 -12.85
CA GLU A 229 -10.15 -38.22 -13.65
C GLU A 229 -9.97 -39.74 -13.74
N GLN A 230 -8.73 -40.20 -13.94
CA GLN A 230 -8.42 -41.62 -14.00
C GLN A 230 -8.67 -42.35 -12.68
N VAL A 231 -8.42 -41.72 -11.54
CA VAL A 231 -8.53 -42.34 -10.21
C VAL A 231 -9.91 -42.16 -9.58
N ALA A 232 -10.57 -41.03 -9.83
CA ALA A 232 -11.84 -40.64 -9.22
C ALA A 232 -13.04 -40.67 -10.20
N GLY A 233 -12.79 -40.99 -11.48
CA GLY A 233 -13.79 -41.10 -12.54
C GLY A 233 -14.11 -39.78 -13.26
N SER A 234 -14.13 -38.66 -12.54
CA SER A 234 -14.36 -37.33 -13.14
C SER A 234 -13.62 -36.25 -12.35
N TYR A 235 -12.83 -35.44 -13.05
CA TYR A 235 -12.09 -34.33 -12.45
C TYR A 235 -13.02 -33.28 -11.82
N GLN A 236 -14.05 -32.85 -12.57
CA GLN A 236 -15.00 -31.83 -12.10
C GLN A 236 -15.88 -32.35 -10.96
N ASP A 237 -16.39 -33.58 -11.05
CA ASP A 237 -17.24 -34.14 -9.99
C ASP A 237 -16.45 -34.43 -8.71
N HIS A 238 -15.18 -34.83 -8.83
CA HIS A 238 -14.31 -34.99 -7.67
C HIS A 238 -14.15 -33.67 -6.91
N LEU A 239 -13.78 -32.58 -7.59
CA LEU A 239 -13.66 -31.27 -6.96
C LEU A 239 -14.99 -30.77 -6.39
N ARG A 240 -16.09 -30.95 -7.13
CA ARG A 240 -17.43 -30.57 -6.66
C ARG A 240 -17.80 -31.27 -5.36
N ARG A 241 -17.75 -32.61 -5.32
CA ARG A 241 -18.23 -33.40 -4.18
C ARG A 241 -17.29 -33.36 -2.98
N ARG A 242 -15.98 -33.27 -3.22
CA ARG A 242 -14.96 -33.37 -2.15
C ARG A 242 -14.48 -32.03 -1.62
N LEU A 243 -14.63 -30.94 -2.39
CA LEU A 243 -14.15 -29.62 -2.01
C LEU A 243 -15.26 -28.56 -2.05
N TYR A 244 -15.95 -28.39 -3.17
CA TYR A 244 -16.88 -27.26 -3.33
C TYR A 244 -18.15 -27.42 -2.48
N GLU A 245 -18.84 -28.55 -2.56
CA GLU A 245 -20.07 -28.81 -1.79
C GLU A 245 -19.82 -28.78 -0.27
N PRO A 246 -18.77 -29.44 0.27
CA PRO A 246 -18.48 -29.37 1.70
C PRO A 246 -18.13 -27.97 2.21
N LEU A 247 -17.51 -27.12 1.38
CA LEU A 247 -17.20 -25.73 1.74
C LEU A 247 -18.36 -24.76 1.51
N GLY A 248 -19.38 -25.15 0.76
CA GLY A 248 -20.46 -24.26 0.34
C GLY A 248 -20.09 -23.34 -0.83
N MET A 249 -19.11 -23.71 -1.65
CA MET A 249 -18.71 -22.99 -2.87
C MET A 249 -19.71 -23.28 -4.01
N ARG A 250 -20.91 -22.71 -3.93
CA ARG A 250 -22.05 -23.03 -4.81
C ARG A 250 -21.92 -22.45 -6.22
N ASP A 251 -21.11 -21.43 -6.38
CA ASP A 251 -20.92 -20.67 -7.60
C ASP A 251 -19.56 -21.00 -8.25
N SER A 252 -19.01 -22.18 -7.95
CA SER A 252 -17.71 -22.64 -8.41
C SER A 252 -17.81 -23.90 -9.26
N CYS A 253 -17.16 -23.88 -10.42
CA CYS A 253 -17.08 -25.01 -11.34
C CYS A 253 -15.76 -24.99 -12.13
N ASN A 254 -15.47 -26.08 -12.85
CA ASN A 254 -14.25 -26.20 -13.68
C ASN A 254 -14.54 -26.14 -15.19
N HIS A 255 -15.78 -25.83 -15.54
CA HIS A 255 -16.24 -25.63 -16.91
C HIS A 255 -17.47 -24.72 -16.91
N GLU A 256 -17.47 -23.75 -17.81
CA GLU A 256 -18.47 -22.69 -17.87
C GLU A 256 -19.87 -23.24 -18.17
N SER A 257 -20.88 -22.76 -17.43
CA SER A 257 -22.28 -23.14 -17.64
C SER A 257 -23.06 -22.00 -18.30
N ALA A 258 -23.92 -22.33 -19.25
CA ALA A 258 -24.77 -21.34 -19.91
C ALA A 258 -25.71 -20.58 -18.95
N ALA A 259 -26.08 -21.21 -17.82
CA ALA A 259 -26.92 -20.60 -16.80
C ALA A 259 -26.21 -19.43 -16.07
N ASP A 260 -24.87 -19.40 -16.09
CA ASP A 260 -24.04 -18.48 -15.33
C ASP A 260 -23.61 -17.24 -16.12
N HIS A 261 -23.83 -17.24 -17.44
CA HIS A 261 -23.40 -16.15 -18.33
C HIS A 261 -23.92 -14.77 -17.89
N SER A 262 -25.11 -14.71 -17.28
CA SER A 262 -25.71 -13.46 -16.80
C SER A 262 -25.00 -12.85 -15.59
N ARG A 263 -24.09 -13.58 -14.93
CA ARG A 263 -23.27 -13.12 -13.80
C ARG A 263 -21.78 -13.07 -14.12
N MET A 264 -21.35 -13.69 -15.21
CA MET A 264 -19.95 -13.69 -15.63
C MET A 264 -19.51 -12.31 -16.13
N SER A 265 -18.24 -11.99 -15.88
CA SER A 265 -17.58 -10.78 -16.37
C SER A 265 -16.75 -11.08 -17.63
N THR A 266 -16.88 -10.22 -18.64
CA THR A 266 -16.12 -10.23 -19.90
C THR A 266 -14.64 -10.07 -19.62
N VAL A 267 -13.79 -10.85 -20.30
CA VAL A 267 -12.33 -10.69 -20.25
C VAL A 267 -11.93 -9.61 -21.24
N MET A 268 -11.39 -8.51 -20.73
CA MET A 268 -11.00 -7.34 -21.50
C MET A 268 -9.50 -7.36 -21.81
N LYS A 269 -9.15 -6.95 -23.03
CA LYS A 269 -7.78 -6.81 -23.51
C LYS A 269 -7.49 -5.36 -23.81
N ARG A 270 -6.38 -4.87 -23.27
CA ARG A 270 -5.90 -3.52 -23.54
C ARG A 270 -5.27 -3.46 -24.92
N GLN A 271 -5.66 -2.45 -25.71
CA GLN A 271 -5.16 -2.19 -27.05
C GLN A 271 -3.95 -1.23 -27.00
N GLU A 272 -3.20 -1.13 -28.10
CA GLU A 272 -2.02 -0.25 -28.20
C GLU A 272 -2.38 1.23 -28.05
N ASP A 273 -3.58 1.63 -28.48
CA ASP A 273 -4.11 3.00 -28.32
C ASP A 273 -4.60 3.31 -26.90
N GLY A 274 -4.47 2.35 -25.96
CA GLY A 274 -4.89 2.45 -24.57
C GLY A 274 -6.35 2.08 -24.31
N SER A 275 -7.16 1.82 -25.34
CA SER A 275 -8.56 1.41 -25.23
C SER A 275 -8.73 -0.04 -24.76
N TRP A 276 -9.95 -0.39 -24.37
CA TRP A 276 -10.34 -1.75 -23.97
C TRP A 276 -11.21 -2.40 -25.06
N LYS A 277 -10.95 -3.67 -25.35
CA LYS A 277 -11.83 -4.50 -26.20
C LYS A 277 -12.07 -5.85 -25.56
N ALA A 278 -13.25 -6.43 -25.79
CA ALA A 278 -13.55 -7.79 -25.39
C ALA A 278 -12.55 -8.77 -26.03
N GLY A 279 -11.86 -9.53 -25.17
CA GLY A 279 -11.01 -10.66 -25.57
C GLY A 279 -11.70 -12.01 -25.45
N TRP A 280 -12.74 -12.08 -24.61
CA TRP A 280 -13.69 -13.19 -24.45
C TRP A 280 -14.95 -12.65 -23.76
N THR A 281 -16.12 -13.10 -24.19
CA THR A 281 -17.43 -12.68 -23.66
C THR A 281 -18.22 -13.90 -23.17
N PRO A 282 -19.02 -13.78 -22.08
CA PRO A 282 -19.93 -14.85 -21.68
C PRO A 282 -20.86 -15.27 -22.81
N GLY A 283 -20.88 -16.57 -23.14
CA GLY A 283 -21.60 -17.10 -24.30
C GLY A 283 -20.73 -17.44 -25.51
N ASP A 284 -19.48 -16.98 -25.55
CA ASP A 284 -18.52 -17.45 -26.55
C ASP A 284 -18.30 -18.96 -26.41
N ALA A 285 -17.93 -19.62 -27.50
CA ALA A 285 -17.57 -21.04 -27.45
C ALA A 285 -16.45 -21.24 -26.41
N PRO A 286 -16.55 -22.25 -25.52
CA PRO A 286 -15.48 -22.54 -24.59
C PRO A 286 -14.15 -22.71 -25.33
N ASP A 287 -13.08 -22.12 -24.80
CA ASP A 287 -11.74 -22.27 -25.40
C ASP A 287 -11.33 -23.76 -25.55
N TRP A 288 -11.89 -24.61 -24.68
CA TRP A 288 -11.72 -26.07 -24.70
C TRP A 288 -13.06 -26.76 -24.36
N PRO A 289 -13.41 -27.85 -25.07
CA PRO A 289 -14.70 -28.53 -24.90
C PRO A 289 -14.78 -29.43 -23.66
N PHE A 290 -13.73 -29.48 -22.83
CA PHE A 290 -13.64 -30.29 -21.61
C PHE A 290 -13.01 -29.49 -20.45
N PRO A 291 -13.21 -29.90 -19.19
CA PRO A 291 -12.62 -29.25 -18.02
C PRO A 291 -11.09 -29.36 -18.01
N ARG A 292 -10.38 -28.34 -17.52
CA ARG A 292 -8.90 -28.34 -17.45
C ARG A 292 -8.37 -27.84 -16.11
N GLY A 293 -7.36 -28.53 -15.56
CA GLY A 293 -6.75 -28.19 -14.26
C GLY A 293 -5.87 -26.92 -14.30
N SER A 294 -5.28 -26.61 -15.45
CA SER A 294 -4.40 -25.45 -15.58
C SER A 294 -5.10 -24.10 -15.52
N GLY A 295 -6.42 -24.03 -15.73
CA GLY A 295 -7.12 -22.76 -15.72
C GLY A 295 -8.61 -22.73 -16.05
N GLY A 296 -9.33 -23.84 -15.94
CA GLY A 296 -10.75 -23.92 -16.31
C GLY A 296 -11.74 -23.47 -15.23
N MET A 297 -11.27 -23.06 -14.04
CA MET A 297 -12.17 -22.70 -12.94
C MET A 297 -12.89 -21.37 -13.20
N VAL A 298 -14.18 -21.37 -12.91
CA VAL A 298 -15.03 -20.19 -12.73
C VAL A 298 -15.43 -20.13 -11.26
N SER A 299 -15.42 -18.94 -10.67
CA SER A 299 -15.71 -18.73 -9.25
C SER A 299 -16.13 -17.29 -8.96
N THR A 300 -16.71 -17.07 -7.78
CA THR A 300 -16.81 -15.74 -7.15
C THR A 300 -15.62 -15.47 -6.23
N ALA A 301 -15.42 -14.21 -5.82
CA ALA A 301 -14.47 -13.86 -4.77
C ALA A 301 -14.81 -14.54 -3.43
N ARG A 302 -16.11 -14.59 -3.08
CA ARG A 302 -16.61 -15.20 -1.84
C ARG A 302 -16.31 -16.70 -1.79
N ASP A 303 -16.62 -17.45 -2.85
CA ASP A 303 -16.36 -18.89 -2.91
C ASP A 303 -14.88 -19.20 -2.80
N TYR A 304 -14.03 -18.47 -3.54
CA TYR A 304 -12.60 -18.70 -3.47
C TYR A 304 -12.03 -18.34 -2.09
N ALA A 305 -12.63 -17.37 -1.38
CA ALA A 305 -12.24 -17.01 -0.01
C ALA A 305 -12.55 -18.14 0.98
N LEU A 306 -13.62 -18.93 0.76
CA LEU A 306 -13.89 -20.15 1.56
C LEU A 306 -12.77 -21.17 1.40
N PHE A 307 -12.29 -21.39 0.16
CA PHE A 307 -11.13 -22.25 -0.09
C PHE A 307 -9.86 -21.73 0.58
N CYS A 308 -9.60 -20.42 0.53
CA CYS A 308 -8.47 -19.82 1.24
C CYS A 308 -8.60 -19.95 2.77
N GLN A 309 -9.81 -19.78 3.33
CA GLN A 309 -10.06 -19.92 4.76
C GLN A 309 -9.91 -21.38 5.23
N LEU A 310 -10.28 -22.36 4.39
CA LEU A 310 -9.99 -23.78 4.65
C LEU A 310 -8.48 -24.00 4.86
N LEU A 311 -7.65 -23.42 4.00
CA LEU A 311 -6.19 -23.55 4.11
C LEU A 311 -5.65 -22.83 5.36
N LEU A 312 -6.15 -21.63 5.70
CA LEU A 312 -5.79 -20.96 6.95
C LEU A 312 -6.18 -21.78 8.19
N ASN A 313 -7.34 -22.44 8.16
CA ASN A 313 -7.82 -23.32 9.21
C ASN A 313 -7.17 -24.72 9.19
N GLN A 314 -6.06 -24.89 8.46
CA GLN A 314 -5.34 -26.16 8.37
C GLN A 314 -6.21 -27.35 7.92
N GLY A 315 -7.15 -27.07 7.02
CA GLY A 315 -7.96 -28.09 6.36
C GLY A 315 -9.27 -28.44 7.08
N VAL A 316 -9.63 -27.69 8.12
CA VAL A 316 -10.94 -27.79 8.79
C VAL A 316 -11.83 -26.60 8.43
N TYR A 317 -13.10 -26.86 8.12
CA TYR A 317 -14.09 -25.80 7.93
C TYR A 317 -15.47 -26.30 8.39
N ASP A 318 -16.25 -25.45 9.07
CA ASP A 318 -17.57 -25.82 9.63
C ASP A 318 -17.53 -27.16 10.42
N GLY A 319 -16.51 -27.31 11.28
CA GLY A 319 -16.29 -28.52 12.08
C GLY A 319 -15.90 -29.78 11.30
N ARG A 320 -15.71 -29.72 9.98
CA ARG A 320 -15.37 -30.86 9.12
C ARG A 320 -13.92 -30.77 8.66
N GLN A 321 -13.17 -31.86 8.84
CA GLN A 321 -11.86 -32.02 8.19
C GLN A 321 -12.08 -32.35 6.71
N ILE A 322 -11.67 -31.44 5.82
CA ILE A 322 -11.79 -31.61 4.37
C ILE A 322 -10.43 -32.03 3.78
N LEU A 323 -9.35 -31.35 4.18
CA LEU A 323 -7.96 -31.69 3.83
C LEU A 323 -7.20 -31.98 5.11
N SER A 324 -6.25 -32.91 5.14
CA SER A 324 -5.41 -33.08 6.33
C SER A 324 -4.49 -31.87 6.58
N GLU A 325 -4.11 -31.62 7.83
CA GLU A 325 -3.14 -30.57 8.16
C GLU A 325 -1.81 -30.79 7.42
N ALA A 326 -1.38 -32.06 7.28
CA ALA A 326 -0.18 -32.41 6.53
C ALA A 326 -0.29 -32.01 5.05
N SER A 327 -1.46 -32.26 4.44
CA SER A 327 -1.73 -31.86 3.06
C SER A 327 -1.71 -30.35 2.88
N VAL A 328 -2.34 -29.59 3.78
CA VAL A 328 -2.28 -28.12 3.75
C VAL A 328 -0.84 -27.63 3.89
N ARG A 329 -0.08 -28.18 4.84
CA ARG A 329 1.32 -27.82 5.07
C ARG A 329 2.18 -28.04 3.83
N GLU A 330 2.01 -29.16 3.13
CA GLU A 330 2.72 -29.42 1.87
C GLU A 330 2.32 -28.43 0.77
N MET A 331 1.03 -28.10 0.66
CA MET A 331 0.54 -27.15 -0.33
C MET A 331 1.10 -25.74 -0.15
N THR A 332 1.23 -25.28 1.11
CA THR A 332 1.55 -23.88 1.43
C THR A 332 2.98 -23.66 1.92
N ARG A 333 3.89 -24.63 1.75
CA ARG A 333 5.33 -24.47 2.04
C ARG A 333 6.17 -24.56 0.77
N PRO A 334 7.31 -23.84 0.67
CA PRO A 334 8.27 -24.08 -0.40
C PRO A 334 8.73 -25.54 -0.39
N GLN A 335 8.88 -26.14 -1.58
CA GLN A 335 9.25 -27.55 -1.73
C GLN A 335 10.77 -27.73 -1.93
N ALA A 336 11.57 -26.71 -1.62
CA ALA A 336 13.01 -26.63 -1.87
C ALA A 336 13.82 -27.72 -1.15
N ASP A 337 13.37 -28.16 0.03
CA ASP A 337 13.94 -29.25 0.82
C ASP A 337 13.79 -30.62 0.14
N ARG A 338 12.75 -30.78 -0.70
CA ARG A 338 12.50 -32.00 -1.48
C ARG A 338 13.07 -31.91 -2.88
N LEU A 339 12.95 -30.72 -3.49
CA LEU A 339 13.27 -30.44 -4.88
C LEU A 339 13.98 -29.09 -4.94
N SER A 340 15.30 -29.09 -5.09
CA SER A 340 16.11 -27.87 -5.04
C SER A 340 15.70 -26.79 -6.05
N ALA A 341 15.04 -27.16 -7.14
CA ALA A 341 14.51 -26.21 -8.12
C ALA A 341 13.20 -25.52 -7.68
N ALA A 342 12.48 -26.05 -6.70
CA ALA A 342 11.21 -25.51 -6.20
C ALA A 342 11.42 -24.50 -5.05
N THR A 343 12.29 -23.51 -5.25
CA THR A 343 12.70 -22.55 -4.20
C THR A 343 11.61 -21.57 -3.77
N ALA A 344 10.65 -21.29 -4.65
CA ALA A 344 9.60 -20.29 -4.43
C ALA A 344 8.18 -20.81 -4.80
N TYR A 345 7.95 -22.12 -4.66
CA TYR A 345 6.67 -22.74 -5.02
C TYR A 345 6.33 -23.93 -4.12
N GLY A 346 5.08 -24.01 -3.70
CA GLY A 346 4.48 -25.13 -2.97
C GLY A 346 3.73 -26.07 -3.90
N LEU A 347 2.66 -26.72 -3.43
CA LEU A 347 1.78 -27.51 -4.31
C LEU A 347 0.60 -26.62 -4.74
N GLY A 348 0.71 -26.00 -5.91
CA GLY A 348 -0.35 -25.13 -6.47
C GLY A 348 -0.24 -23.64 -6.12
N TRP A 349 0.74 -23.25 -5.30
CA TRP A 349 0.89 -21.88 -4.82
C TRP A 349 2.33 -21.36 -4.98
N LYS A 350 2.47 -20.08 -5.30
CA LYS A 350 3.75 -19.39 -5.14
C LYS A 350 3.95 -19.09 -3.65
N VAL A 351 5.06 -19.53 -3.08
CA VAL A 351 5.43 -19.31 -1.68
C VAL A 351 6.95 -19.30 -1.57
N THR A 352 7.53 -18.27 -0.97
CA THR A 352 8.99 -18.05 -0.93
C THR A 352 9.64 -18.52 0.36
N GLU A 353 8.88 -18.62 1.44
CA GLU A 353 9.37 -19.03 2.76
C GLU A 353 8.31 -19.83 3.50
N GLN A 354 8.74 -20.70 4.42
CA GLN A 354 7.83 -21.51 5.21
C GLN A 354 7.01 -20.64 6.16
N GLY A 355 5.68 -20.79 6.12
CA GLY A 355 4.76 -19.97 6.92
C GLY A 355 4.54 -18.56 6.39
N GLY A 356 5.21 -18.18 5.28
CA GLY A 356 5.02 -16.90 4.62
C GLY A 356 3.78 -16.85 3.72
N VAL A 357 3.63 -15.72 3.02
CA VAL A 357 2.50 -15.49 2.12
C VAL A 357 2.50 -16.49 0.97
N PHE A 358 1.36 -17.16 0.76
CA PHE A 358 1.13 -17.96 -0.43
C PHE A 358 0.15 -17.25 -1.36
N SER A 359 0.43 -17.26 -2.67
CA SER A 359 -0.34 -16.49 -3.66
C SER A 359 -0.33 -17.12 -5.05
N HIS A 360 -1.29 -16.71 -5.88
CA HIS A 360 -1.32 -17.07 -7.29
C HIS A 360 -2.03 -15.99 -8.13
N THR A 361 -1.61 -15.84 -9.38
CA THR A 361 -2.25 -14.95 -10.37
C THR A 361 -2.94 -15.76 -11.46
N GLY A 362 -3.93 -15.17 -12.12
CA GLY A 362 -4.58 -15.67 -13.33
C GLY A 362 -4.26 -14.78 -14.52
N SER A 363 -4.10 -15.37 -15.71
CA SER A 363 -3.87 -14.63 -16.97
C SER A 363 -4.96 -13.61 -17.26
N ASP A 364 -6.17 -13.91 -16.82
CA ASP A 364 -7.36 -13.10 -17.06
C ASP A 364 -7.51 -12.04 -15.95
N GLY A 365 -6.48 -11.79 -15.15
CA GLY A 365 -6.45 -10.65 -14.26
C GLY A 365 -7.05 -10.88 -12.87
N THR A 366 -7.02 -12.13 -12.41
CA THR A 366 -7.35 -12.50 -11.03
C THR A 366 -6.08 -12.61 -10.19
N TYR A 367 -6.10 -12.09 -8.98
CA TYR A 367 -5.00 -12.19 -8.03
C TYR A 367 -5.54 -12.57 -6.66
N VAL A 368 -4.94 -13.59 -6.04
CA VAL A 368 -5.28 -14.07 -4.71
C VAL A 368 -4.01 -14.27 -3.90
N TRP A 369 -4.03 -13.82 -2.64
CA TRP A 369 -2.99 -14.14 -1.67
C TRP A 369 -3.59 -14.43 -0.31
N VAL A 370 -2.84 -15.20 0.47
CA VAL A 370 -3.14 -15.51 1.86
C VAL A 370 -1.86 -15.33 2.66
N ASP A 371 -1.96 -14.58 3.75
CA ASP A 371 -0.89 -14.36 4.72
C ASP A 371 -1.23 -15.10 6.03
N PRO A 372 -0.61 -16.26 6.28
CA PRO A 372 -0.84 -17.02 7.52
C PRO A 372 -0.40 -16.27 8.77
N ALA A 373 0.63 -15.42 8.68
CA ALA A 373 1.18 -14.71 9.84
C ALA A 373 0.23 -13.64 10.36
N THR A 374 -0.49 -12.98 9.44
CA THR A 374 -1.51 -11.97 9.79
C THR A 374 -2.94 -12.51 9.73
N GLU A 375 -3.14 -13.78 9.37
CA GLU A 375 -4.44 -14.45 9.12
C GLU A 375 -5.31 -13.72 8.07
N VAL A 376 -4.68 -13.16 7.03
CA VAL A 376 -5.35 -12.34 6.00
C VAL A 376 -5.53 -13.13 4.70
N ILE A 377 -6.70 -12.98 4.09
CA ILE A 377 -7.00 -13.39 2.72
C ILE A 377 -7.28 -12.10 1.94
N GLY A 378 -6.66 -11.95 0.78
CA GLY A 378 -6.93 -10.82 -0.08
C GLY A 378 -7.04 -11.20 -1.55
N MET A 379 -7.91 -10.49 -2.28
CA MET A 379 -8.21 -10.75 -3.68
C MET A 379 -8.44 -9.46 -4.46
N VAL A 380 -7.96 -9.45 -5.70
CA VAL A 380 -8.31 -8.45 -6.71
C VAL A 380 -8.63 -9.16 -8.03
N LEU A 381 -9.88 -9.11 -8.46
CA LEU A 381 -10.39 -9.80 -9.65
C LEU A 381 -10.86 -8.76 -10.68
N THR A 382 -10.16 -8.67 -11.81
CA THR A 382 -10.39 -7.57 -12.78
C THR A 382 -10.88 -8.01 -14.16
N GLN A 383 -10.79 -9.29 -14.51
CA GLN A 383 -10.99 -9.76 -15.89
C GLN A 383 -10.17 -9.00 -16.95
N THR A 384 -8.92 -8.63 -16.64
CA THR A 384 -8.01 -7.94 -17.57
C THR A 384 -6.68 -8.65 -17.76
N ASN A 385 -6.29 -8.82 -19.02
CA ASN A 385 -4.99 -9.38 -19.36
C ASN A 385 -3.90 -8.30 -19.19
N GLY A 386 -2.99 -8.48 -18.22
CA GLY A 386 -1.73 -7.72 -18.15
C GLY A 386 -1.73 -6.38 -17.40
N ALA A 387 -2.87 -5.90 -16.86
CA ALA A 387 -2.89 -4.70 -16.01
C ALA A 387 -2.72 -5.06 -14.52
N THR A 388 -1.50 -4.94 -13.98
CA THR A 388 -1.17 -5.43 -12.62
C THR A 388 -1.08 -4.35 -11.54
N ARG A 389 -0.71 -3.11 -11.93
CA ARG A 389 -0.32 -2.03 -11.00
C ARG A 389 -1.25 -1.77 -9.81
N PRO A 390 -2.60 -1.66 -9.97
CA PRO A 390 -3.46 -1.38 -8.82
C PRO A 390 -3.52 -2.55 -7.82
N ARG A 391 -3.17 -3.78 -8.22
CA ARG A 391 -3.27 -4.98 -7.39
C ARG A 391 -2.13 -5.08 -6.37
N GLU A 392 -0.91 -4.71 -6.77
CA GLU A 392 0.26 -4.71 -5.88
C GLU A 392 0.07 -3.70 -4.75
N THR A 393 -0.31 -2.46 -5.09
CA THR A 393 -0.56 -1.39 -4.12
C THR A 393 -1.73 -1.72 -3.19
N PHE A 394 -2.81 -2.31 -3.71
CA PHE A 394 -3.92 -2.79 -2.89
C PHE A 394 -3.45 -3.81 -1.85
N ARG A 395 -2.67 -4.82 -2.25
CA ARG A 395 -2.12 -5.83 -1.32
C ARG A 395 -1.23 -5.21 -0.25
N GLN A 396 -0.37 -4.26 -0.60
CA GLN A 396 0.53 -3.59 0.35
C GLN A 396 -0.25 -2.79 1.38
N LEU A 397 -1.26 -2.02 0.96
CA LEU A 397 -2.12 -1.27 1.88
C LEU A 397 -2.94 -2.18 2.79
N VAL A 398 -3.44 -3.31 2.27
CA VAL A 398 -4.08 -4.34 3.10
C VAL A 398 -3.08 -4.92 4.11
N HIS A 399 -1.86 -5.22 3.70
CA HIS A 399 -0.82 -5.70 4.61
C HIS A 399 -0.50 -4.67 5.71
N TRP A 400 -0.26 -3.40 5.36
CA TRP A 400 -0.03 -2.33 6.34
C TRP A 400 -1.23 -2.07 7.25
N SER A 401 -2.45 -2.24 6.74
CA SER A 401 -3.65 -2.16 7.57
C SER A 401 -3.68 -3.22 8.69
N CYS A 402 -2.88 -4.29 8.56
CA CYS A 402 -2.78 -5.38 9.53
C CYS A 402 -1.59 -5.25 10.49
N LEU A 403 -0.56 -4.48 10.15
CA LEU A 403 0.69 -4.36 10.92
C LEU A 403 0.60 -3.43 12.14
N ASP A 404 -0.45 -2.60 12.21
CA ASP A 404 -0.50 -1.45 13.13
C ASP A 404 -1.45 -1.58 14.32
N VAL A 405 -1.86 -2.80 14.70
CA VAL A 405 -2.77 -2.98 15.85
C VAL A 405 -2.10 -3.60 17.09
N THR A 406 -0.82 -3.99 17.02
CA THR A 406 -0.11 -4.58 18.18
C THR A 406 1.11 -3.78 18.67
N ALA A 407 1.44 -2.63 18.07
CA ALA A 407 2.62 -1.85 18.47
C ALA A 407 2.43 -0.32 18.52
N ALA A 408 1.24 0.22 18.29
CA ALA A 408 1.00 1.66 18.39
C ALA A 408 -0.11 1.97 19.41
N SER A 409 0.28 2.79 20.40
CA SER A 409 -0.59 3.56 21.30
C SER A 409 -1.75 4.23 20.53
N PRO A 410 -2.92 4.48 21.15
CA PRO A 410 -4.14 4.89 20.45
C PRO A 410 -3.98 6.28 19.80
N LEU A 411 -3.58 6.29 18.53
CA LEU A 411 -3.61 7.48 17.69
C LEU A 411 -4.99 7.57 17.02
N ALA A 412 -5.81 8.39 17.67
CA ALA A 412 -7.12 8.84 17.26
C ALA A 412 -7.20 9.28 15.78
N GLU A 413 -8.36 9.03 15.17
CA GLU A 413 -9.04 9.96 14.25
C GLU A 413 -8.17 10.82 13.32
N ALA A 414 -7.63 10.22 12.28
CA ALA A 414 -7.56 10.91 11.00
C ALA A 414 -8.64 10.38 10.03
N SER A 415 -9.86 10.95 10.06
CA SER A 415 -10.42 11.40 8.78
C SER A 415 -9.32 12.23 8.09
N ARG A 416 -9.39 12.54 6.78
CA ARG A 416 -8.71 13.77 6.34
C ARG A 416 -9.02 14.80 7.43
N PRO A 417 -8.01 15.44 8.09
CA PRO A 417 -8.33 16.56 8.96
C PRO A 417 -9.32 17.37 8.14
N ALA A 418 -10.51 17.65 8.69
CA ALA A 418 -11.40 18.56 8.02
C ALA A 418 -10.50 19.72 7.55
N ASP A 419 -10.62 20.11 6.27
CA ASP A 419 -9.64 20.99 5.63
C ASP A 419 -9.58 22.31 6.38
N GLY A 420 -8.71 22.39 7.40
CA GLY A 420 -8.45 23.61 8.13
C GLY A 420 -7.99 24.67 7.15
N PHE A 421 -8.18 25.93 7.53
CA PHE A 421 -7.77 27.06 6.71
C PHE A 421 -6.28 27.04 6.34
N TYR A 422 -5.44 26.41 7.16
CA TYR A 422 -3.99 26.37 7.03
C TYR A 422 -3.49 25.09 6.34
N LYS A 423 -2.54 25.26 5.42
CA LYS A 423 -1.96 24.18 4.60
C LYS A 423 -0.44 24.24 4.67
N ASP A 424 0.18 23.08 4.84
CA ASP A 424 1.64 22.96 4.85
C ASP A 424 2.21 23.22 3.45
N LEU A 425 1.57 22.68 2.41
CA LEU A 425 2.11 22.72 1.04
C LEU A 425 1.14 23.29 0.00
N PHE A 426 1.69 23.95 -1.00
CA PHE A 426 1.01 24.23 -2.26
C PHE A 426 1.68 23.49 -3.41
N MET A 427 0.98 22.53 -4.02
CA MET A 427 1.43 21.78 -5.19
C MET A 427 1.09 22.54 -6.48
N SER A 428 2.10 23.09 -7.13
CA SER A 428 1.96 23.84 -8.39
C SER A 428 2.32 22.97 -9.59
N GLY A 429 1.31 22.35 -10.19
CA GLY A 429 1.44 21.38 -11.27
C GLY A 429 1.35 21.95 -12.68
N GLY A 430 1.20 23.27 -12.85
CA GLY A 430 1.45 23.99 -14.10
C GLY A 430 0.75 23.57 -15.40
N LYS A 431 1.07 24.26 -16.50
CA LYS A 431 0.67 23.83 -17.85
C LYS A 431 1.57 22.67 -18.31
N HIS A 432 1.00 21.47 -18.45
CA HIS A 432 1.68 20.24 -18.90
C HIS A 432 2.83 19.75 -18.00
N LEU A 433 2.91 20.21 -16.75
CA LEU A 433 3.93 19.74 -15.82
C LEU A 433 3.52 18.39 -15.17
N THR A 434 2.24 18.14 -14.88
CA THR A 434 1.80 16.84 -14.31
C THR A 434 0.28 16.67 -14.23
N SER A 435 -0.21 15.43 -14.18
CA SER A 435 -1.61 15.02 -13.94
C SER A 435 -1.88 14.60 -12.48
N ARG A 436 -0.89 14.71 -11.58
CA ARG A 436 -1.00 14.17 -10.21
C ARG A 436 -1.78 15.09 -9.29
N LYS A 437 -2.84 14.54 -8.72
CA LYS A 437 -3.70 15.18 -7.71
C LYS A 437 -3.28 14.86 -6.27
N THR A 438 -2.29 13.97 -6.10
CA THR A 438 -1.79 13.52 -4.79
C THR A 438 -0.26 13.48 -4.74
N LEU A 439 0.27 13.55 -3.52
CA LEU A 439 1.69 13.45 -3.22
C LEU A 439 1.89 12.46 -2.06
N PRO A 440 2.22 11.18 -2.35
CA PRO A 440 2.25 10.14 -1.32
C PRO A 440 3.13 10.45 -0.11
N ALA A 441 4.25 11.15 -0.31
CA ALA A 441 5.12 11.59 0.78
C ALA A 441 4.46 12.63 1.70
N ALA A 442 3.66 13.55 1.15
CA ALA A 442 2.91 14.50 1.96
C ALA A 442 1.81 13.78 2.76
N ASP A 443 1.11 12.83 2.12
CA ASP A 443 0.09 12.01 2.78
C ASP A 443 0.69 11.17 3.93
N ALA A 444 1.84 10.53 3.71
CA ALA A 444 2.54 9.72 4.70
C ALA A 444 3.01 10.56 5.91
N LEU A 445 3.51 11.77 5.65
CA LEU A 445 3.90 12.72 6.70
C LEU A 445 2.70 13.34 7.43
N GLY A 446 1.48 13.21 6.89
CA GLY A 446 0.27 13.83 7.42
C GLY A 446 0.21 15.34 7.17
N LEU A 447 0.88 15.82 6.12
CA LEU A 447 0.91 17.22 5.75
C LEU A 447 -0.37 17.61 4.98
N ALA A 448 -0.94 18.76 5.30
CA ALA A 448 -2.08 19.30 4.56
C ALA A 448 -1.60 20.06 3.33
N TYR A 449 -2.22 19.86 2.16
CA TYR A 449 -1.84 20.59 0.95
C TYR A 449 -3.02 21.02 0.07
N GLU A 450 -2.79 22.11 -0.67
CA GLU A 450 -3.60 22.54 -1.82
C GLU A 450 -2.86 22.15 -3.11
N TYR A 451 -3.59 21.94 -4.21
CA TYR A 451 -2.97 21.64 -5.50
C TYR A 451 -3.66 22.34 -6.68
N TYR A 452 -2.88 22.67 -7.71
CA TYR A 452 -3.39 23.08 -9.02
C TYR A 452 -2.71 22.27 -10.12
N ALA A 453 -3.51 21.57 -10.92
CA ALA A 453 -3.07 20.85 -12.12
C ALA A 453 -3.98 21.25 -13.29
N GLY A 454 -3.51 22.14 -14.16
CA GLY A 454 -4.34 22.69 -15.24
C GLY A 454 -3.56 23.56 -16.23
N ALA A 455 -4.07 23.61 -17.47
CA ALA A 455 -3.42 24.35 -18.56
C ALA A 455 -3.77 25.85 -18.61
N ASP A 456 -4.70 26.32 -17.78
CA ASP A 456 -5.13 27.72 -17.76
C ASP A 456 -4.10 28.60 -17.02
N ALA A 457 -3.37 29.37 -17.81
CA ALA A 457 -2.36 30.30 -17.33
C ALA A 457 -2.97 31.44 -16.51
N ALA A 458 -4.10 32.01 -16.93
CA ALA A 458 -4.75 33.09 -16.20
C ALA A 458 -5.19 32.59 -14.81
N ARG A 459 -5.73 31.38 -14.78
CA ARG A 459 -6.15 30.73 -13.54
C ARG A 459 -5.00 30.42 -12.60
N GLN A 460 -3.92 29.86 -13.15
CA GLN A 460 -2.70 29.61 -12.38
C GLN A 460 -2.16 30.90 -11.73
N ASN A 461 -2.22 32.03 -12.45
CA ASN A 461 -1.77 33.31 -11.92
C ASN A 461 -2.69 33.84 -10.83
N GLN A 462 -4.01 33.68 -10.94
CA GLN A 462 -4.95 34.04 -9.86
C GLN A 462 -4.65 33.26 -8.58
N LEU A 463 -4.27 31.98 -8.68
CA LEU A 463 -3.93 31.14 -7.53
C LEU A 463 -2.55 31.43 -6.93
N ILE A 464 -1.71 32.22 -7.60
CA ILE A 464 -0.37 32.55 -7.12
C ILE A 464 -0.35 34.00 -6.61
N ILE A 465 -1.01 34.90 -7.33
CA ILE A 465 -1.04 36.34 -7.06
C ILE A 465 -2.20 36.70 -6.12
N GLY A 466 -3.31 35.96 -6.17
CA GLY A 466 -4.58 36.32 -5.54
C GLY A 466 -5.60 36.89 -6.53
N ASN A 467 -6.78 37.22 -6.03
CA ASN A 467 -7.84 37.93 -6.77
C ASN A 467 -8.28 39.19 -5.99
N PRO A 468 -9.05 40.12 -6.57
CA PRO A 468 -9.42 41.38 -5.90
C PRO A 468 -10.24 41.24 -4.59
N ALA A 469 -10.86 40.08 -4.36
CA ALA A 469 -11.56 39.76 -3.11
C ALA A 469 -10.67 39.00 -2.10
N ASP A 470 -9.45 38.66 -2.51
CA ASP A 470 -8.39 38.09 -1.69
C ASP A 470 -7.40 39.23 -1.38
N GLU A 471 -7.67 39.95 -0.29
CA GLU A 471 -6.83 41.07 0.18
C GLU A 471 -5.42 40.62 0.57
N ASN A 472 -5.19 39.31 0.71
CA ASN A 472 -3.99 38.72 1.28
C ASN A 472 -3.07 38.18 0.17
N GLY A 473 -3.64 37.59 -0.88
CA GLY A 473 -2.95 37.00 -2.02
C GLY A 473 -2.51 35.57 -1.72
N ALA A 474 -2.78 34.63 -2.61
CA ALA A 474 -2.78 33.20 -2.30
C ALA A 474 -1.53 32.60 -1.59
N LEU A 475 -0.31 33.11 -1.83
CA LEU A 475 0.95 32.55 -1.28
C LEU A 475 1.59 33.33 -0.10
N LEU A 476 1.14 34.55 0.18
CA LEU A 476 1.65 35.36 1.30
C LEU A 476 0.49 36.02 2.00
N TYR A 477 0.61 36.28 3.29
CA TYR A 477 -0.36 37.08 4.03
C TYR A 477 -0.16 38.58 3.81
N PRO A 478 -1.09 39.45 4.27
CA PRO A 478 -0.98 40.91 4.09
C PRO A 478 0.29 41.53 4.69
N ASP A 479 0.84 40.89 5.71
CA ASP A 479 2.10 41.27 6.36
C ASP A 479 3.34 40.79 5.59
N GLY A 480 3.17 40.00 4.54
CA GLY A 480 4.24 39.47 3.71
C GLY A 480 4.77 38.11 4.16
N GLU A 481 4.23 37.51 5.23
CA GLU A 481 4.65 36.18 5.71
C GLU A 481 4.12 35.05 4.79
N PRO A 482 4.84 33.92 4.63
CA PRO A 482 4.41 32.82 3.78
C PRO A 482 3.13 32.14 4.26
N ARG A 483 2.16 31.98 3.36
CA ARG A 483 0.92 31.22 3.63
C ARG A 483 1.10 29.72 3.65
N PHE A 484 2.02 29.23 2.84
CA PHE A 484 2.41 27.83 2.81
C PHE A 484 3.85 27.74 3.32
N ARG A 485 4.18 26.62 3.97
CA ARG A 485 5.58 26.36 4.36
C ARG A 485 6.41 25.94 3.16
N LEU A 486 5.78 25.26 2.21
CA LEU A 486 6.46 24.69 1.04
C LEU A 486 5.63 24.82 -0.24
N VAL A 487 6.24 25.35 -1.30
CA VAL A 487 5.74 25.17 -2.66
C VAL A 487 6.40 23.93 -3.26
N TYR A 488 5.59 22.94 -3.64
CA TYR A 488 6.05 21.75 -4.32
C TYR A 488 5.73 21.81 -5.83
N VAL A 489 6.73 21.58 -6.68
CA VAL A 489 6.58 21.62 -8.15
C VAL A 489 7.09 20.32 -8.75
N ASN A 490 6.27 19.63 -9.54
CA ASN A 490 6.61 18.34 -10.12
C ASN A 490 6.51 18.30 -11.64
N GLY A 491 7.44 17.56 -12.27
CA GLY A 491 7.44 17.02 -13.65
C GLY A 491 7.10 17.91 -14.85
N GLY A 492 7.37 17.43 -16.08
CA GLY A 492 6.98 18.04 -17.37
C GLY A 492 7.75 19.28 -17.86
N SER A 493 7.26 20.08 -18.82
CA SER A 493 8.06 21.16 -19.44
C SER A 493 8.27 22.41 -18.56
N ALA A 494 9.43 22.54 -17.89
CA ALA A 494 9.80 23.71 -17.06
C ALA A 494 9.60 25.06 -17.76
N THR A 495 9.89 25.09 -19.07
CA THR A 495 9.75 26.29 -19.89
C THR A 495 8.29 26.68 -20.07
N ASP A 496 7.39 25.72 -20.27
CA ASP A 496 5.97 26.01 -20.51
C ASP A 496 5.28 26.51 -19.24
N HIS A 497 5.67 25.99 -18.08
CA HIS A 497 5.23 26.53 -16.80
C HIS A 497 5.75 27.92 -16.52
N GLY A 498 7.05 28.14 -16.73
CA GLY A 498 7.63 29.45 -16.57
C GLY A 498 6.95 30.51 -17.45
N LYS A 499 6.54 30.11 -18.67
CA LYS A 499 5.79 30.94 -19.62
C LYS A 499 4.31 31.10 -19.25
N SER A 500 3.68 30.13 -18.59
CA SER A 500 2.29 30.25 -18.14
C SER A 500 2.14 31.21 -16.96
N LEU A 501 3.21 31.47 -16.21
CA LEU A 501 3.22 32.51 -15.19
C LEU A 501 3.34 33.91 -15.81
N THR A 502 2.61 34.87 -15.26
CA THR A 502 2.83 36.30 -15.51
C THR A 502 4.08 36.77 -14.77
N GLN A 503 4.55 37.98 -15.05
CA GLN A 503 5.66 38.58 -14.31
C GLN A 503 5.35 38.69 -12.81
N ALA A 504 4.14 39.12 -12.46
CA ALA A 504 3.68 39.22 -11.09
C ALA A 504 3.64 37.85 -10.39
N GLY A 505 3.18 36.80 -11.07
CA GLY A 505 3.13 35.45 -10.51
C GLY A 505 4.53 34.90 -10.19
N ARG A 506 5.49 35.10 -11.10
CA ARG A 506 6.90 34.75 -10.83
C ARG A 506 7.49 35.54 -9.68
N GLU A 507 7.20 36.83 -9.59
CA GLU A 507 7.71 37.66 -8.49
C GLU A 507 7.09 37.28 -7.15
N ARG A 508 5.82 36.91 -7.11
CA ARG A 508 5.14 36.45 -5.89
C ARG A 508 5.75 35.15 -5.36
N LEU A 509 6.11 34.19 -6.23
CA LEU A 509 6.85 32.98 -5.85
C LEU A 509 8.25 33.30 -5.30
N ARG A 510 8.95 34.29 -5.87
CA ARG A 510 10.25 34.75 -5.35
C ARG A 510 10.09 35.46 -4.01
N GLN A 511 9.03 36.25 -3.84
CA GLN A 511 8.74 36.95 -2.59
C GLN A 511 8.42 35.93 -1.50
N HIS A 512 7.60 34.91 -1.80
CA HIS A 512 7.37 33.77 -0.91
C HIS A 512 8.67 33.14 -0.42
N TYR A 513 9.60 32.86 -1.35
CA TYR A 513 10.92 32.34 -0.98
C TYR A 513 11.74 33.28 -0.08
N ARG A 514 11.77 34.57 -0.41
CA ARG A 514 12.50 35.59 0.38
C ARG A 514 11.90 35.82 1.76
N ALA A 515 10.60 35.59 1.91
CA ALA A 515 9.89 35.72 3.18
C ALA A 515 9.98 34.45 4.04
N GLY A 516 10.84 33.49 3.69
CA GLY A 516 10.98 32.26 4.47
C GLY A 516 10.05 31.13 4.02
N GLY A 517 9.44 31.18 2.84
CA GLY A 517 8.72 30.04 2.27
C GLY A 517 9.66 29.11 1.50
N SER A 518 9.55 27.80 1.66
CA SER A 518 10.43 26.86 0.94
C SER A 518 9.92 26.48 -0.44
N TYR A 519 10.81 25.94 -1.25
CA TYR A 519 10.53 25.41 -2.58
C TYR A 519 11.11 24.00 -2.70
N CYS A 520 10.33 23.03 -3.19
CA CYS A 520 10.85 21.71 -3.54
C CYS A 520 10.39 21.33 -4.95
N GLY A 521 11.32 20.97 -5.83
CA GLY A 521 11.05 20.77 -7.25
C GLY A 521 11.58 19.44 -7.78
N SER A 522 10.73 18.59 -8.35
CA SER A 522 11.16 17.38 -9.10
C SER A 522 11.29 17.66 -10.59
N CYS A 523 12.34 17.10 -11.22
CA CYS A 523 12.68 17.20 -12.65
C CYS A 523 12.53 18.62 -13.22
N ALA A 524 11.36 18.95 -13.74
CA ALA A 524 11.01 20.25 -14.31
C ALA A 524 11.02 21.39 -13.31
N GLY A 525 10.52 21.15 -12.09
CA GLY A 525 10.55 22.14 -11.01
C GLY A 525 12.00 22.47 -10.65
N SER A 526 12.85 21.45 -10.57
CA SER A 526 14.28 21.62 -10.36
C SER A 526 14.91 22.50 -11.45
N PHE A 527 14.59 22.28 -12.73
CA PHE A 527 15.02 23.16 -13.82
C PHE A 527 14.47 24.59 -13.67
N LEU A 528 13.17 24.73 -13.43
CA LEU A 528 12.45 26.01 -13.34
C LEU A 528 13.05 26.94 -12.28
N SER A 529 13.51 26.38 -11.17
CA SER A 529 14.14 27.13 -10.08
C SER A 529 15.47 27.79 -10.49
N GLY A 530 16.21 27.18 -11.44
CA GLY A 530 17.58 27.55 -11.81
C GLY A 530 17.72 28.75 -12.76
N ARG A 531 18.97 29.05 -13.16
CA ARG A 531 19.29 30.06 -14.19
C ARG A 531 19.03 29.60 -15.64
N ASN A 532 19.38 28.35 -15.94
CA ASN A 532 19.23 27.67 -17.24
C ASN A 532 19.67 28.49 -18.48
N VAL A 533 20.85 29.11 -18.41
CA VAL A 533 21.50 29.75 -19.56
C VAL A 533 22.78 29.02 -19.96
N ASP A 534 23.13 29.10 -21.23
CA ASP A 534 24.52 28.99 -21.67
C ASP A 534 25.28 30.18 -21.06
N GLU A 535 26.51 30.02 -20.55
CA GLU A 535 27.24 31.09 -19.82
C GLU A 535 27.36 32.39 -20.64
N ALA A 536 27.25 32.29 -21.97
CA ALA A 536 27.29 33.39 -22.92
C ALA A 536 25.91 34.04 -23.26
N LYS A 537 24.79 33.64 -22.64
CA LYS A 537 23.43 34.09 -23.03
C LYS A 537 22.62 34.68 -21.87
N ALA A 538 21.73 35.61 -22.22
CA ALA A 538 20.82 36.26 -21.28
C ALA A 538 19.83 35.26 -20.62
N PRO A 539 19.42 35.51 -19.35
CA PRO A 539 18.46 34.69 -18.61
C PRO A 539 17.22 34.30 -19.43
N ARG A 540 16.81 33.03 -19.35
CA ARG A 540 15.57 32.59 -20.01
C ARG A 540 14.36 33.26 -19.37
N LEU A 541 13.70 34.13 -20.13
CA LEU A 541 12.41 34.72 -19.78
C LEU A 541 11.41 33.61 -19.42
N GLY A 542 10.97 33.58 -18.15
CA GLY A 542 10.00 32.62 -17.62
C GLY A 542 10.45 31.82 -16.40
N TYR A 543 11.74 31.73 -16.11
CA TYR A 543 12.23 30.95 -14.97
C TYR A 543 12.10 31.71 -13.64
N LEU A 544 12.06 30.96 -12.52
CA LEU A 544 11.89 31.55 -11.20
C LEU A 544 13.18 32.14 -10.65
N HIS A 545 14.34 31.60 -11.01
CA HIS A 545 15.65 32.07 -10.53
C HIS A 545 15.75 32.09 -8.99
N LEU A 546 15.18 31.08 -8.32
CA LEU A 546 15.34 30.86 -6.89
C LEU A 546 16.72 30.27 -6.57
N PHE A 547 17.18 29.38 -7.45
CA PHE A 547 18.51 28.77 -7.39
C PHE A 547 19.46 29.53 -8.33
N PRO A 548 20.55 30.12 -7.81
CA PRO A 548 21.38 31.03 -8.58
C PRO A 548 22.43 30.28 -9.37
N TYR A 549 22.30 29.01 -9.74
CA TYR A 549 23.26 28.32 -10.61
C TYR A 549 22.54 27.63 -11.78
N ASN A 550 23.33 27.20 -12.75
CA ASN A 550 22.81 26.44 -13.88
C ASN A 550 22.54 25.00 -13.44
N THR A 551 21.42 24.45 -13.92
CA THR A 551 21.15 23.02 -13.81
C THR A 551 21.28 22.42 -15.20
N LEU A 552 22.00 21.31 -15.30
CA LEU A 552 22.35 20.72 -16.58
C LEU A 552 21.37 19.60 -16.91
N ASN A 553 21.03 19.48 -18.20
CA ASN A 553 20.30 18.31 -18.64
C ASN A 553 21.21 17.08 -18.62
N THR A 554 20.70 16.00 -18.06
CA THR A 554 21.36 14.70 -18.06
C THR A 554 21.53 14.14 -19.48
N GLY A 555 20.57 14.36 -20.39
CA GLY A 555 20.53 13.77 -21.73
C GLY A 555 20.05 12.30 -21.75
N ILE A 556 19.66 11.78 -20.59
CA ILE A 556 19.23 10.39 -20.41
C ILE A 556 17.72 10.31 -20.64
N GLN A 557 17.29 9.56 -21.65
CA GLN A 557 15.87 9.31 -21.86
C GLN A 557 15.37 8.16 -20.98
N LYS A 558 14.09 8.25 -20.57
CA LYS A 558 13.29 7.27 -19.79
C LYS A 558 14.04 6.03 -19.29
N THR A 559 14.63 6.11 -18.11
CA THR A 559 15.30 5.00 -17.45
C THR A 559 15.10 5.05 -15.93
N LYS A 560 15.59 4.04 -15.22
CA LYS A 560 15.67 4.04 -13.76
C LYS A 560 17.13 4.16 -13.34
N LEU A 561 17.41 5.01 -12.35
CA LEU A 561 18.75 5.30 -11.87
C LEU A 561 18.87 5.06 -10.37
N ARG A 562 20.05 4.62 -9.95
CA ARG A 562 20.44 4.52 -8.55
C ARG A 562 20.87 5.89 -8.02
N HIS A 563 20.44 6.21 -6.80
CA HIS A 563 20.82 7.41 -6.07
C HIS A 563 21.61 7.00 -4.83
N VAL A 564 22.78 7.58 -4.63
CA VAL A 564 23.61 7.32 -3.44
C VAL A 564 23.50 8.51 -2.51
N ILE A 565 23.09 8.26 -1.27
CA ILE A 565 22.97 9.25 -0.20
C ILE A 565 24.32 9.33 0.52
N PRO A 566 25.04 10.46 0.45
CA PRO A 566 26.27 10.64 1.23
C PRO A 566 26.03 10.42 2.72
N ARG A 567 27.02 9.86 3.43
CA ARG A 567 26.90 9.56 4.87
C ARG A 567 26.72 10.80 5.76
N ASP A 568 27.12 11.95 5.24
CA ASP A 568 26.98 13.28 5.84
C ASP A 568 25.76 14.05 5.30
N SER A 569 24.94 13.42 4.45
CA SER A 569 23.73 14.05 3.89
C SER A 569 22.74 14.42 4.99
N ALA A 570 22.22 15.65 4.95
CA ALA A 570 21.17 16.08 5.85
C ALA A 570 19.88 15.25 5.75
N LEU A 571 19.65 14.52 4.64
CA LEU A 571 18.49 13.64 4.51
C LEU A 571 18.47 12.54 5.57
N LEU A 572 19.64 12.12 6.05
CA LEU A 572 19.79 11.08 7.08
C LEU A 572 19.28 11.51 8.45
N ARG A 573 19.01 12.80 8.67
CA ARG A 573 18.31 13.27 9.89
C ARG A 573 16.84 12.86 9.94
N TYR A 574 16.25 12.57 8.78
CA TYR A 574 14.80 12.39 8.65
C TYR A 574 14.40 10.96 8.30
N ARG A 575 15.23 10.26 7.53
CA ARG A 575 14.97 8.88 7.07
C ARG A 575 16.27 8.10 6.94
N GLU A 576 16.18 6.80 7.18
CA GLU A 576 17.25 5.84 6.92
C GLU A 576 17.08 5.22 5.52
N PHE A 577 18.19 5.01 4.81
CA PHE A 577 18.23 4.54 3.41
C PHE A 577 19.02 3.26 3.25
N GLY A 578 18.66 2.23 4.03
CA GLY A 578 19.34 0.94 3.99
C GLY A 578 20.80 1.01 4.43
N ALA A 579 21.47 -0.15 4.44
CA ALA A 579 22.87 -0.24 4.89
C ALA A 579 23.88 0.27 3.85
N ASP A 580 23.51 0.27 2.56
CA ASP A 580 24.34 0.74 1.45
C ASP A 580 24.11 2.21 1.09
N PHE A 581 23.17 2.89 1.77
CA PHE A 581 22.83 4.30 1.55
C PHE A 581 22.46 4.58 0.10
N ALA A 582 21.84 3.61 -0.58
CA ALA A 582 21.51 3.73 -2.00
C ALA A 582 20.02 3.47 -2.24
N VAL A 583 19.37 4.43 -2.89
CA VAL A 583 17.97 4.30 -3.33
C VAL A 583 17.97 3.92 -4.80
N ASP A 584 17.56 2.69 -5.06
CA ASP A 584 17.49 2.15 -6.41
C ASP A 584 16.22 2.54 -7.15
N ASP A 585 16.22 2.25 -8.46
CA ASP A 585 15.02 2.22 -9.30
C ASP A 585 14.28 3.55 -9.49
N VAL A 586 14.93 4.68 -9.19
CA VAL A 586 14.31 6.01 -9.26
C VAL A 586 14.10 6.42 -10.72
N TYR A 587 12.85 6.69 -11.10
CA TYR A 587 12.51 7.01 -12.48
C TYR A 587 13.14 8.33 -12.94
N HIS A 588 13.71 8.32 -14.15
CA HIS A 588 14.43 9.45 -14.74
C HIS A 588 14.06 9.61 -16.22
N ASN A 589 13.71 10.82 -16.63
CA ASN A 589 13.16 11.12 -17.97
C ASN A 589 13.72 12.43 -18.54
N ASN A 590 15.04 12.50 -18.71
CA ASN A 590 15.76 13.69 -19.18
C ASN A 590 15.72 14.84 -18.17
N GLY A 591 15.72 14.48 -16.88
CA GLY A 591 15.80 15.40 -15.76
C GLY A 591 17.16 16.09 -15.66
N ASN A 592 17.36 16.83 -14.58
CA ASN A 592 18.57 17.62 -14.38
C ASN A 592 19.52 17.03 -13.33
N TRP A 593 20.73 17.56 -13.38
CA TRP A 593 21.78 17.31 -12.41
C TRP A 593 22.56 18.60 -12.20
N LEU A 594 23.19 18.72 -11.05
CA LEU A 594 24.14 19.78 -10.77
C LEU A 594 25.55 19.17 -10.79
N ARG A 595 26.41 19.70 -11.67
CA ARG A 595 27.83 19.35 -11.63
C ARG A 595 28.42 19.97 -10.37
N ILE A 596 28.95 19.12 -9.50
CA ILE A 596 29.71 19.53 -8.33
C ILE A 596 31.14 19.10 -8.61
N ASP A 597 32.00 20.10 -8.75
CA ASP A 597 33.44 19.88 -8.87
C ASP A 597 33.99 19.99 -7.43
N ASP A 598 34.60 18.92 -6.90
CA ASP A 598 35.00 18.85 -5.47
C ASP A 598 36.00 19.96 -5.08
N ASP A 599 36.74 20.52 -6.06
CA ASP A 599 37.68 21.63 -5.88
C ASP A 599 37.03 23.03 -5.91
N GLN A 600 35.75 23.13 -6.28
CA GLN A 600 35.01 24.40 -6.39
C GLN A 600 33.61 24.28 -5.79
N PRO A 601 33.48 24.26 -4.46
CA PRO A 601 32.19 24.19 -3.80
C PRO A 601 31.32 25.40 -4.16
N LEU A 602 30.04 25.16 -4.42
CA LEU A 602 29.08 26.22 -4.69
C LEU A 602 28.57 26.81 -3.37
N PRO A 603 28.73 28.13 -3.15
CA PRO A 603 28.26 28.79 -1.93
C PRO A 603 26.78 28.48 -1.61
N ASN A 604 26.55 28.14 -0.35
CA ASN A 604 25.24 27.83 0.24
C ASN A 604 24.47 26.70 -0.46
N VAL A 605 25.18 25.80 -1.16
CA VAL A 605 24.62 24.59 -1.74
C VAL A 605 25.06 23.39 -0.90
N GLU A 606 24.10 22.54 -0.57
CA GLU A 606 24.32 21.28 0.14
C GLU A 606 23.96 20.12 -0.78
N LEU A 607 24.84 19.11 -0.82
CA LEU A 607 24.62 17.89 -1.58
C LEU A 607 23.78 16.91 -0.73
N LEU A 608 22.68 16.42 -1.30
CA LEU A 608 21.76 15.52 -0.60
C LEU A 608 21.80 14.08 -1.16
N ALA A 609 21.97 13.93 -2.46
CA ALA A 609 22.14 12.63 -3.13
C ALA A 609 22.95 12.78 -4.42
N ARG A 610 23.75 11.76 -4.78
CA ARG A 610 24.48 11.66 -6.06
C ARG A 610 23.84 10.63 -6.99
N TYR A 611 23.95 10.84 -8.30
CA TYR A 611 23.64 9.76 -9.25
C TYR A 611 24.74 8.69 -9.19
N SER A 612 24.33 7.43 -9.26
CA SER A 612 25.22 6.32 -9.60
C SER A 612 24.81 5.77 -10.96
N HIS A 613 25.57 6.16 -11.98
CA HIS A 613 25.40 5.68 -13.35
C HIS A 613 26.77 5.53 -14.03
N PRO A 614 27.53 4.47 -13.67
CA PRO A 614 28.89 4.26 -14.15
C PRO A 614 28.97 4.33 -15.68
N GLY A 615 29.94 5.08 -16.19
CA GLY A 615 30.16 5.27 -17.63
C GLY A 615 29.35 6.39 -18.26
N HIS A 616 28.58 7.16 -17.48
CA HIS A 616 27.88 8.35 -17.94
C HIS A 616 28.42 9.62 -17.28
N LYS A 617 28.35 10.77 -17.97
CA LYS A 617 28.88 12.06 -17.49
C LYS A 617 28.26 12.60 -16.20
N ILE A 618 27.17 11.98 -15.71
CA ILE A 618 26.47 12.41 -14.49
C ILE A 618 26.84 11.57 -13.29
N ASP A 619 27.63 10.50 -13.47
CA ASP A 619 28.06 9.63 -12.39
C ASP A 619 28.79 10.44 -11.32
N GLY A 620 28.39 10.27 -10.07
CA GLY A 620 28.89 11.10 -8.96
C GLY A 620 28.35 12.54 -8.94
N GLY A 621 27.66 13.00 -9.97
CA GLY A 621 27.01 14.32 -10.00
C GLY A 621 25.83 14.40 -9.05
N ALA A 622 25.47 15.61 -8.61
CA ALA A 622 24.37 15.80 -7.67
C ALA A 622 23.02 15.50 -8.34
N ALA A 623 22.34 14.49 -7.80
CA ALA A 623 20.98 14.13 -8.17
C ALA A 623 19.96 14.91 -7.36
N ILE A 624 20.27 15.18 -6.09
CA ILE A 624 19.44 16.00 -5.20
C ILE A 624 20.36 16.95 -4.45
N TRP A 625 19.98 18.23 -4.41
CA TRP A 625 20.74 19.26 -3.70
C TRP A 625 19.79 20.30 -3.11
N SER A 626 20.23 20.95 -2.03
CA SER A 626 19.55 22.09 -1.45
C SER A 626 20.35 23.37 -1.58
N TYR A 627 19.64 24.49 -1.61
CA TYR A 627 20.19 25.83 -1.59
C TYR A 627 19.40 26.71 -0.63
N GLN A 628 20.10 27.51 0.17
CA GLN A 628 19.51 28.51 1.03
C GLN A 628 20.30 29.80 0.91
N ARG A 629 19.64 30.89 0.51
CA ARG A 629 20.36 32.14 0.20
C ARG A 629 21.06 32.73 1.42
N ASP A 630 20.34 32.78 2.52
CA ASP A 630 20.71 33.31 3.83
C ASP A 630 19.77 32.70 4.88
N GLY A 631 19.99 32.99 6.17
CA GLY A 631 19.20 32.40 7.25
C GLY A 631 17.74 32.88 7.33
N ALA A 632 17.35 33.93 6.59
CA ALA A 632 15.98 34.45 6.58
C ALA A 632 15.15 33.89 5.41
N ALA A 633 15.79 33.59 4.28
CA ALA A 633 15.14 32.93 3.15
C ALA A 633 14.79 31.47 3.45
N GLY A 634 13.76 30.97 2.78
CA GLY A 634 13.40 29.55 2.81
C GLY A 634 14.48 28.67 2.15
N ARG A 635 14.20 27.37 2.04
CA ARG A 635 15.11 26.40 1.40
C ARG A 635 14.58 25.96 0.05
N VAL A 636 15.46 25.94 -0.96
CA VAL A 636 15.20 25.33 -2.27
C VAL A 636 15.76 23.92 -2.26
N VAL A 637 14.92 22.88 -2.42
CA VAL A 637 15.34 21.48 -2.59
C VAL A 637 15.03 21.05 -4.01
N ASN A 638 16.08 20.77 -4.77
CA ASN A 638 16.00 20.42 -6.18
C ASN A 638 16.26 18.93 -6.37
N ILE A 639 15.29 18.23 -6.96
CA ILE A 639 15.30 16.79 -7.20
C ILE A 639 15.39 16.56 -8.71
N GLY A 640 16.46 15.92 -9.15
CA GLY A 640 16.78 15.75 -10.58
C GLY A 640 15.91 14.77 -11.36
N CYS A 641 15.08 14.01 -10.66
CA CYS A 641 14.40 12.80 -11.11
C CYS A 641 12.97 12.73 -10.52
N HIS A 642 12.34 11.55 -10.56
CA HIS A 642 10.94 11.34 -10.16
C HIS A 642 10.73 10.31 -9.02
N PRO A 643 11.32 10.50 -7.83
CA PRO A 643 11.07 9.61 -6.68
C PRO A 643 9.64 9.75 -6.14
N GLU A 644 8.99 10.90 -6.38
CA GLU A 644 7.66 11.23 -5.87
C GLU A 644 6.53 10.40 -6.49
N ALA A 645 6.86 9.55 -7.46
CA ALA A 645 5.97 8.57 -8.06
C ALA A 645 5.70 7.37 -7.16
N SER A 646 6.64 7.06 -6.27
CA SER A 646 6.52 5.87 -5.44
C SER A 646 5.69 6.17 -4.20
N PRO A 647 4.60 5.42 -3.96
CA PRO A 647 3.86 5.50 -2.72
C PRO A 647 4.49 4.65 -1.60
N GLU A 648 5.68 4.09 -1.81
CA GLU A 648 6.31 3.16 -0.86
C GLU A 648 7.84 3.07 -0.95
N GLY A 649 8.44 2.36 0.02
CA GLY A 649 9.85 1.98 0.04
C GLY A 649 10.81 3.17 0.20
N GLU A 650 12.08 2.95 -0.13
CA GLU A 650 13.12 3.97 0.03
C GLU A 650 12.92 5.19 -0.88
N GLN A 651 12.16 5.05 -1.98
CA GLN A 651 11.80 6.16 -2.87
C GLN A 651 10.76 7.11 -2.24
N LEU A 652 9.78 6.54 -1.52
CA LEU A 652 8.88 7.32 -0.68
C LEU A 652 9.68 8.02 0.41
N ALA A 653 10.50 7.27 1.15
CA ALA A 653 11.35 7.80 2.21
C ALA A 653 12.26 8.94 1.69
N LEU A 654 12.77 8.82 0.46
CA LEU A 654 13.62 9.82 -0.17
C LEU A 654 12.85 11.12 -0.39
N THR A 655 11.63 11.01 -0.89
CA THR A 655 10.75 12.15 -1.09
C THR A 655 10.33 12.76 0.25
N GLU A 656 9.96 11.96 1.25
CA GLU A 656 9.64 12.43 2.61
C GLU A 656 10.80 13.21 3.24
N ALA A 657 12.02 12.67 3.16
CA ALA A 657 13.21 13.33 3.67
C ALA A 657 13.49 14.65 2.95
N CYS A 658 13.24 14.73 1.64
CA CYS A 658 13.37 15.97 0.89
C CYS A 658 12.34 17.03 1.31
N LEU A 659 11.08 16.63 1.56
CA LEU A 659 10.04 17.53 2.05
C LEU A 659 10.35 18.04 3.46
N LEU A 660 10.71 17.12 4.37
CA LEU A 660 11.09 17.46 5.75
C LEU A 660 12.32 18.36 5.77
N HIS A 661 13.35 18.04 4.98
CA HIS A 661 14.53 18.90 4.83
C HIS A 661 14.16 20.26 4.25
N ALA A 662 13.27 20.36 3.27
CA ALA A 662 12.84 21.66 2.76
C ALA A 662 12.15 22.50 3.84
N MET A 663 11.38 21.87 4.73
CA MET A 663 10.60 22.54 5.78
C MET A 663 11.39 22.78 7.08
N ASP A 664 12.54 22.13 7.26
CA ASP A 664 13.36 22.22 8.46
C ASP A 664 14.07 23.57 8.61
N GLY A 665 13.99 24.17 9.79
CA GLY A 665 14.52 25.51 10.09
C GLY A 665 13.77 26.65 9.40
N VAL A 666 12.71 26.35 8.65
CA VAL A 666 11.91 27.31 7.90
C VAL A 666 10.56 27.46 8.58
N ALA A 667 10.30 28.64 9.15
CA ALA A 667 9.09 28.92 9.94
C ALA A 667 8.83 27.82 11.01
N ALA A 668 9.86 27.48 11.79
CA ALA A 668 9.69 26.61 12.95
C ALA A 668 8.54 27.15 13.82
N PRO A 669 7.72 26.28 14.44
CA PRO A 669 6.62 26.77 15.25
C PRO A 669 7.18 27.57 16.44
N GLU A 670 7.03 28.88 16.40
CA GLU A 670 7.49 29.75 17.48
C GLU A 670 6.46 29.86 18.59
N LEU A 671 6.95 30.06 19.81
CA LEU A 671 6.13 30.48 20.92
C LEU A 671 5.58 31.88 20.65
N LYS A 672 4.26 32.00 20.67
CA LYS A 672 3.56 33.28 20.71
C LYS A 672 3.82 34.03 22.00
N ALA A 673 4.02 33.30 23.11
CA ALA A 673 4.51 33.83 24.37
C ALA A 673 4.84 32.73 25.38
N VAL A 674 5.52 33.13 26.45
CA VAL A 674 5.47 32.44 27.74
C VAL A 674 4.34 33.07 28.57
N LEU A 675 3.38 32.28 29.02
CA LEU A 675 2.22 32.72 29.80
C LEU A 675 2.62 32.89 31.26
N THR A 676 2.23 34.02 31.85
CA THR A 676 2.32 34.24 33.30
C THR A 676 1.16 33.53 33.99
N LEU A 677 1.46 32.74 35.02
CA LEU A 677 0.43 32.04 35.79
C LEU A 677 -0.53 33.04 36.44
N GLY A 678 -1.83 32.83 36.28
CA GLY A 678 -2.89 33.69 36.78
C GLY A 678 -3.30 34.84 35.86
N GLU A 679 -2.52 35.16 34.82
CA GLU A 679 -2.81 36.28 33.92
C GLU A 679 -3.35 35.77 32.57
N PRO A 680 -4.54 36.25 32.14
CA PRO A 680 -5.06 35.92 30.82
C PRO A 680 -4.31 36.67 29.72
N ARG A 681 -4.07 35.98 28.60
CA ARG A 681 -3.50 36.56 27.39
C ARG A 681 -4.52 36.56 26.27
N ALA A 682 -4.77 37.73 25.68
CA ALA A 682 -5.69 37.86 24.56
C ALA A 682 -4.96 37.66 23.22
N MET A 683 -5.61 36.95 22.29
CA MET A 683 -5.16 36.76 20.91
C MET A 683 -6.04 37.59 19.98
N ASN A 684 -5.42 38.44 19.15
CA ASN A 684 -6.13 39.35 18.25
C ASN A 684 -5.70 39.15 16.79
N ARG A 685 -6.65 39.30 15.87
CA ARG A 685 -6.44 39.29 14.41
C ARG A 685 -5.66 40.50 13.88
N ARG A 686 -5.55 41.58 14.64
CA ARG A 686 -5.04 42.90 14.17
C ARG A 686 -3.93 43.52 15.01
N SER A 687 -3.50 42.92 16.12
CA SER A 687 -2.42 43.48 16.93
C SER A 687 -1.08 43.30 16.22
N ASN A 688 -0.13 44.19 16.49
CA ASN A 688 1.28 44.02 16.13
C ASN A 688 2.07 43.69 17.40
N ASP A 689 3.33 43.27 17.26
CA ASP A 689 4.15 42.78 18.38
C ASP A 689 4.45 43.82 19.49
N ASN A 690 4.00 45.08 19.34
CA ASN A 690 4.22 46.14 20.32
C ASN A 690 3.13 46.26 21.40
N GLU A 691 2.07 45.45 21.35
CA GLU A 691 1.03 45.40 22.39
C GLU A 691 1.20 44.12 23.24
N PRO A 692 1.93 44.17 24.39
CA PRO A 692 2.34 42.97 25.11
C PRO A 692 1.17 42.12 25.65
N ASP A 693 0.03 42.76 25.92
CA ASP A 693 -1.22 42.14 26.37
C ASP A 693 -1.94 41.37 25.24
N PHE A 694 -1.60 41.65 23.98
CA PHE A 694 -2.26 41.11 22.78
C PHE A 694 -1.27 40.45 21.83
N ALA A 695 -1.27 39.11 21.77
CA ALA A 695 -0.51 38.42 20.74
C ALA A 695 -1.28 38.35 19.41
N ARG A 696 -0.59 38.63 18.30
CA ARG A 696 -1.18 38.51 16.98
C ARG A 696 -1.44 37.05 16.65
N ILE A 697 -2.62 36.78 16.08
CA ILE A 697 -2.93 35.52 15.43
C ILE A 697 -2.08 35.44 14.16
N GLY A 698 -0.96 34.74 14.27
CA GLY A 698 -0.23 34.28 13.10
C GLY A 698 -0.90 33.02 12.62
N ASP A 699 -1.24 33.01 11.36
CA ASP A 699 -1.80 31.95 10.52
C ASP A 699 -1.04 30.60 10.45
N ARG A 700 -0.33 30.25 11.50
CA ARG A 700 0.21 28.90 11.65
C ARG A 700 -0.93 27.98 12.10
N GLN A 701 -0.88 26.72 11.66
CA GLN A 701 -1.88 25.70 12.03
C GLN A 701 -2.05 25.55 13.55
N TYR A 702 -1.00 25.85 14.32
CA TYR A 702 -1.02 25.85 15.79
C TYR A 702 -0.46 27.16 16.33
N HIS A 703 -1.10 27.72 17.35
CA HIS A 703 -0.52 28.77 18.18
C HIS A 703 0.13 28.12 19.40
N HIS A 704 1.43 28.31 19.58
CA HIS A 704 2.18 27.71 20.68
C HIS A 704 2.46 28.72 21.77
N PHE A 705 2.35 28.29 23.02
CA PHE A 705 2.74 29.05 24.20
C PHE A 705 3.52 28.12 25.13
N ALA A 706 4.25 28.71 26.08
CA ALA A 706 4.87 27.97 27.17
C ALA A 706 4.45 28.55 28.52
N PHE A 707 4.59 27.78 29.60
CA PHE A 707 4.50 28.27 30.97
C PHE A 707 5.39 27.41 31.85
N ASP A 708 5.84 27.97 32.95
CA ASP A 708 6.78 27.30 33.85
C ASP A 708 6.08 26.99 35.18
N ILE A 709 6.14 25.74 35.61
CA ILE A 709 5.74 25.31 36.96
C ILE A 709 7.00 25.36 37.84
N PRO A 710 7.00 26.10 38.97
CA PRO A 710 8.18 26.25 39.81
C PRO A 710 8.80 24.90 40.23
N ALA A 711 10.13 24.79 40.16
CA ALA A 711 10.86 23.54 40.41
C ALA A 711 10.68 22.99 41.84
N ASP A 712 10.31 23.85 42.78
CA ASP A 712 10.05 23.55 44.19
C ASP A 712 8.56 23.31 44.50
N ALA A 713 7.66 23.47 43.52
CA ALA A 713 6.26 23.15 43.70
C ALA A 713 6.02 21.62 43.71
N PRO A 714 5.11 21.09 44.54
CA PRO A 714 4.62 19.73 44.35
C PRO A 714 3.87 19.64 43.01
N PRO A 715 3.63 18.42 42.47
CA PRO A 715 2.79 18.25 41.28
C PRO A 715 1.47 18.99 41.45
N SER A 716 1.33 20.11 40.75
CA SER A 716 0.27 21.08 40.98
C SER A 716 -0.91 20.76 40.08
N GLN A 717 -2.13 21.03 40.58
CA GLN A 717 -3.27 21.04 39.70
C GLN A 717 -3.18 22.29 38.82
N VAL A 718 -3.04 22.05 37.52
CA VAL A 718 -2.96 23.10 36.52
C VAL A 718 -4.29 23.18 35.80
N THR A 719 -4.84 24.39 35.78
CA THR A 719 -6.05 24.72 35.04
C THR A 719 -5.68 25.62 33.86
N VAL A 720 -5.78 25.10 32.63
CA VAL A 720 -5.67 25.90 31.41
C VAL A 720 -7.06 26.24 30.90
N ARG A 721 -7.35 27.52 30.72
CA ARG A 721 -8.62 28.00 30.16
C ARG A 721 -8.41 28.69 28.82
N LEU A 722 -9.29 28.38 27.89
CA LEU A 722 -9.39 28.99 26.58
C LEU A 722 -10.81 29.52 26.44
N ASP A 723 -10.96 30.81 26.16
CA ASP A 723 -12.25 31.48 26.02
C ASP A 723 -12.33 32.20 24.67
N CYS A 724 -13.35 31.89 23.88
CA CYS A 724 -13.56 32.43 22.54
C CYS A 724 -15.05 32.73 22.31
N ASP A 725 -15.34 33.98 21.97
CA ASP A 725 -16.71 34.45 21.72
C ASP A 725 -17.24 34.09 20.32
N MET A 726 -16.40 33.52 19.46
CA MET A 726 -16.76 33.09 18.11
C MET A 726 -17.29 31.65 18.11
N PRO A 727 -18.27 31.31 17.25
CA PRO A 727 -18.84 29.96 17.17
C PRO A 727 -17.91 29.01 16.40
N VAL A 728 -16.73 28.76 16.95
CA VAL A 728 -15.71 27.87 16.37
C VAL A 728 -15.35 26.73 17.33
N ASP A 729 -14.57 25.79 16.84
CA ASP A 729 -14.02 24.64 17.55
C ASP A 729 -12.53 24.88 17.71
N LEU A 730 -12.05 24.93 18.95
CA LEU A 730 -10.63 25.08 19.25
C LEU A 730 -10.13 23.81 19.92
N HIS A 731 -9.08 23.19 19.40
CA HIS A 731 -8.42 22.08 20.07
C HIS A 731 -7.24 22.59 20.90
N LEU A 732 -7.01 21.94 22.04
CA LEU A 732 -5.95 22.29 22.98
C LEU A 732 -5.02 21.12 23.21
N PHE A 733 -3.71 21.38 23.25
CA PHE A 733 -2.65 20.36 23.38
C PHE A 733 -1.66 20.81 24.44
N LEU A 734 -1.18 19.89 25.28
CA LEU A 734 -0.11 20.11 26.26
C LEU A 734 1.03 19.10 26.08
N ALA A 735 2.27 19.56 26.22
CA ALA A 735 3.48 18.74 26.21
C ALA A 735 4.56 19.33 27.13
N ARG A 736 5.42 18.49 27.67
CA ARG A 736 6.55 18.89 28.51
C ARG A 736 7.81 19.07 27.66
N GLU A 737 8.56 20.15 27.88
CA GLU A 737 9.85 20.46 27.23
C GLU A 737 9.86 20.55 25.67
N SER A 738 8.74 20.28 24.99
CA SER A 738 8.60 20.37 23.55
C SER A 738 7.25 20.97 23.15
N LEU A 739 7.13 21.41 21.90
CA LEU A 739 5.88 22.01 21.39
C LEU A 739 4.76 20.97 21.35
N ALA A 740 3.60 21.33 21.91
CA ALA A 740 2.48 20.41 22.01
C ALA A 740 1.69 20.33 20.69
N ILE A 741 2.09 19.48 19.75
CA ILE A 741 1.29 19.20 18.55
C ILE A 741 0.57 17.85 18.66
N ARG A 742 -0.45 17.60 17.86
CA ARG A 742 -1.35 16.43 18.01
C ARG A 742 -0.67 15.06 18.20
N ARG A 743 0.51 14.85 17.62
CA ARG A 743 1.27 13.59 17.72
C ARG A 743 2.29 13.56 18.87
N GLU A 744 2.68 14.72 19.38
CA GLU A 744 3.75 14.90 20.37
C GLU A 744 3.20 15.39 21.72
N ALA A 745 1.89 15.68 21.79
CA ALA A 745 1.24 16.14 22.99
C ALA A 745 1.10 15.02 24.02
N ASP A 746 1.60 15.27 25.23
CA ASP A 746 1.34 14.43 26.40
C ASP A 746 -0.16 14.38 26.73
N TYR A 747 -0.87 15.49 26.48
CA TYR A 747 -2.31 15.57 26.68
C TYR A 747 -3.03 16.46 25.67
N PHE A 748 -4.32 16.22 25.44
CA PHE A 748 -5.13 17.01 24.50
C PHE A 748 -6.63 17.06 24.86
N ASP A 749 -7.32 18.06 24.31
CA ASP A 749 -8.77 18.19 24.25
C ASP A 749 -9.21 18.50 22.81
N LEU A 750 -9.88 17.51 22.19
CA LEU A 750 -10.37 17.56 20.81
C LEU A 750 -11.89 17.69 20.72
N ARG A 751 -12.58 17.91 21.84
CA ARG A 751 -14.04 18.07 21.81
C ARG A 751 -14.40 19.33 21.02
N ASP A 752 -15.55 19.36 20.37
CA ASP A 752 -16.04 20.57 19.70
C ASP A 752 -16.32 21.71 20.69
N GLY A 753 -16.34 22.95 20.19
CA GLY A 753 -16.65 24.17 20.94
C GLY A 753 -15.48 25.11 21.18
N ALA A 754 -15.82 26.39 21.32
CA ALA A 754 -14.88 27.51 21.33
C ALA A 754 -14.15 27.69 22.66
N ASN A 755 -14.77 27.26 23.76
CA ASN A 755 -14.23 27.38 25.10
C ASN A 755 -13.67 26.04 25.57
N LYS A 756 -12.47 26.05 26.14
CA LYS A 756 -11.82 24.87 26.71
C LYS A 756 -11.43 25.11 28.15
N THR A 757 -11.59 24.08 28.95
CA THR A 757 -11.03 24.06 30.30
C THR A 757 -10.36 22.71 30.50
N PHE A 758 -9.07 22.79 30.81
CA PHE A 758 -8.20 21.65 30.88
C PHE A 758 -7.59 21.57 32.28
N HIS A 759 -7.94 20.52 33.02
CA HIS A 759 -7.47 20.30 34.39
C HIS A 759 -6.53 19.10 34.45
N ARG A 760 -5.27 19.30 34.82
CA ARG A 760 -4.29 18.20 34.94
C ARG A 760 -3.33 18.43 36.09
N GLN A 761 -2.95 17.33 36.74
CA GLN A 761 -1.83 17.31 37.65
C GLN A 761 -0.54 17.22 36.83
N LEU A 762 0.29 18.26 36.90
CA LEU A 762 1.52 18.36 36.10
C LEU A 762 2.75 18.45 37.01
N GLU A 763 3.83 17.79 36.59
CA GLU A 763 5.12 17.86 37.27
C GLU A 763 5.80 19.22 37.05
N PRO A 764 6.64 19.68 38.00
CA PRO A 764 7.46 20.88 37.82
C PRO A 764 8.30 20.88 36.55
N GLY A 765 8.50 22.05 35.95
CA GLY A 765 9.25 22.22 34.71
C GLY A 765 8.51 23.05 33.66
N ARG A 766 9.07 23.08 32.45
CA ARG A 766 8.51 23.85 31.34
C ARG A 766 7.48 23.03 30.59
N TRP A 767 6.28 23.61 30.49
CA TRP A 767 5.18 23.05 29.73
C TRP A 767 4.85 23.94 28.55
N HIS A 768 4.46 23.32 27.46
CA HIS A 768 4.00 23.98 26.26
C HIS A 768 2.51 23.70 26.09
N VAL A 769 1.76 24.73 25.70
CA VAL A 769 0.36 24.62 25.33
C VAL A 769 0.19 25.09 23.89
N SER A 770 -0.55 24.33 23.09
CA SER A 770 -0.90 24.74 21.74
C SER A 770 -2.40 24.79 21.53
N VAL A 771 -2.82 25.78 20.77
CA VAL A 771 -4.22 25.96 20.36
C VAL A 771 -4.31 25.80 18.85
N HIS A 772 -5.26 25.00 18.39
CA HIS A 772 -5.53 24.76 16.97
C HIS A 772 -6.99 25.10 16.68
N CYS A 773 -7.25 25.94 15.69
CA CYS A 773 -8.62 26.14 15.21
C CYS A 773 -9.05 24.93 14.37
N ALA A 774 -9.94 24.12 14.93
CA ALA A 774 -10.49 22.94 14.29
C ALA A 774 -11.73 23.25 13.43
N THR A 775 -12.32 24.45 13.53
CA THR A 775 -13.34 24.89 12.57
C THR A 775 -12.71 25.12 11.21
N THR A 776 -13.28 24.45 10.21
CA THR A 776 -12.64 24.29 8.91
C THR A 776 -13.34 25.09 7.83
N VAL A 777 -12.57 25.46 6.80
CA VAL A 777 -13.11 25.97 5.55
C VAL A 777 -12.81 24.91 4.50
N THR A 778 -13.81 24.11 4.17
CA THR A 778 -13.67 23.03 3.20
C THR A 778 -13.46 23.60 1.82
N THR A 779 -12.42 23.14 1.16
CA THR A 779 -11.98 23.61 -0.15
C THR A 779 -12.47 22.61 -1.19
N ILE A 780 -13.73 22.75 -1.63
CA ILE A 780 -14.41 21.79 -2.52
C ILE A 780 -13.98 22.01 -3.96
N ASN A 781 -13.26 21.06 -4.55
CA ASN A 781 -12.88 21.13 -5.97
C ASN A 781 -14.11 21.21 -6.87
N ASP A 782 -14.28 22.33 -7.56
CA ASP A 782 -15.31 22.55 -8.59
C ASP A 782 -14.66 22.38 -9.97
N PRO A 783 -14.90 21.23 -10.64
CA PRO A 783 -14.28 20.94 -11.92
C PRO A 783 -14.75 21.87 -13.06
N ASP A 784 -15.89 22.54 -12.90
CA ASP A 784 -16.46 23.44 -13.92
C ASP A 784 -16.09 24.91 -13.67
N ALA A 785 -15.95 25.32 -12.39
CA ALA A 785 -15.53 26.68 -12.03
C ALA A 785 -13.99 26.84 -11.93
N GLY A 786 -13.24 25.74 -12.00
CA GLY A 786 -11.78 25.73 -11.89
C GLY A 786 -11.27 26.30 -10.56
N PHE A 787 -12.10 26.37 -9.51
CA PHE A 787 -11.70 26.72 -8.14
C PHE A 787 -12.04 25.59 -7.19
N HIS A 788 -11.50 25.70 -5.99
CA HIS A 788 -12.12 25.09 -4.85
C HIS A 788 -13.17 26.02 -4.21
N ARG A 789 -14.47 25.73 -4.29
CA ARG A 789 -15.45 26.47 -3.49
C ARG A 789 -15.13 26.28 -2.00
N HIS A 790 -14.81 27.39 -1.33
CA HIS A 790 -14.69 27.42 0.13
C HIS A 790 -16.10 27.35 0.74
N VAL A 791 -16.40 26.24 1.42
CA VAL A 791 -17.65 26.01 2.15
C VAL A 791 -17.33 25.88 3.63
N GLY A 792 -18.13 26.52 4.47
CA GLY A 792 -17.88 26.61 5.91
C GLY A 792 -17.76 28.06 6.37
N ASP A 793 -17.28 28.27 7.59
CA ASP A 793 -17.19 29.60 8.19
C ASP A 793 -15.94 30.34 7.71
N ARG A 794 -16.13 31.22 6.73
CA ARG A 794 -15.04 32.04 6.15
C ARG A 794 -14.50 33.11 7.12
N SER A 795 -15.12 33.30 8.29
CA SER A 795 -14.61 34.25 9.28
C SER A 795 -13.27 33.81 9.89
N VAL A 796 -12.95 32.51 9.86
CA VAL A 796 -11.69 31.96 10.39
C VAL A 796 -10.48 32.21 9.48
N LEU A 797 -10.69 32.67 8.24
CA LEU A 797 -9.63 32.92 7.24
C LEU A 797 -8.64 34.03 7.64
N ASN A 798 -8.95 34.82 8.68
CA ASN A 798 -8.07 35.89 9.17
C ASN A 798 -7.66 35.67 10.63
N GLY A 799 -7.74 34.42 11.10
CA GLY A 799 -7.49 34.07 12.49
C GLY A 799 -8.70 34.23 13.41
N VAL A 800 -8.80 33.36 14.42
CA VAL A 800 -9.86 33.40 15.43
C VAL A 800 -9.36 34.06 16.73
N PRO A 801 -9.96 35.18 17.17
CA PRO A 801 -9.62 35.80 18.45
C PRO A 801 -10.11 34.95 19.63
N TYR A 802 -9.26 34.78 20.63
CA TYR A 802 -9.56 34.05 21.86
C TYR A 802 -8.65 34.52 22.98
N THR A 803 -8.97 34.19 24.23
CA THR A 803 -8.13 34.43 25.40
C THR A 803 -7.66 33.09 25.97
N ILE A 804 -6.40 33.00 26.40
CA ILE A 804 -5.84 31.82 27.08
C ILE A 804 -5.27 32.21 28.44
N SER A 805 -5.48 31.39 29.46
CA SER A 805 -4.89 31.58 30.80
C SER A 805 -4.48 30.24 31.41
N VAL A 806 -3.48 30.26 32.29
CA VAL A 806 -3.01 29.10 33.04
C VAL A 806 -3.00 29.45 34.52
N GLN A 807 -3.58 28.60 35.37
CA GLN A 807 -3.63 28.79 36.83
C GLN A 807 -3.08 27.55 37.53
N LEU A 808 -2.42 27.77 38.67
CA LEU A 808 -2.09 26.72 39.64
C LEU A 808 -3.14 26.78 40.75
N ASP A 809 -3.81 25.67 41.02
CA ASP A 809 -4.78 25.51 42.11
C ASP A 809 -4.13 25.08 43.42
#